data_AF-A0A7C5BPM3-F1
#
_entry.id   AF-A0A7C5BPM3-F1
#
_cell.length_a   1.000
_cell.length_b   1.000
_cell.length_c   1.000
_cell.angle_alpha   90.00
_cell.angle_beta   90.00
_cell.angle_gamma   90.00
#
_symmetry.space_group_name_H-M   'P 1'
#
loop_
_entity.id
_entity.type
_entity.pdbx_description
1 polymer ?
#
loop_
_entity_poly.entity_id
_entity_poly.type
_entity_poly.pdbx_seq_one_letter_code
_entity_poly.pdbx_strand_id
1 'polypeptide(L)'
;KRVLAEGFKVMLDLLPPFEDAVVLAEDMAAQFRWRDFVETVANRYGKQLYSLEIGSTPNRGRWSGFEPLSYLAAWDIASKQLAVKDILLAGPNVSDFEPISNIILLAEMQRQGRAADIHTDNLFVERVIEPEAYDHRVFGRWMTNVFKFNLVKKARVYADLTRRFGAKQTVCSYKCWTTKRLSRFSDTPETRKANYLVRYLVIAATSGALDKVYWGPLICSRDGLINDGAEGYPKIDNVSFYKEIRGEYEHFQPWKAYYALKNLVKMLSDTECVQAVSADNGISHFIFNTGQNTQLHIGWTRDRQVLPLQDLYTQQQIDEATFIDSSGETLNHRAISLSEQPLFIQFSDAQETKLNVEQIERLDVSKDVIFPYVDGVEFTPWHEGDWNGAIAVKAGENLQEKAHSMLPENLLILPQLGVHRDQRNKVWSIKNPLNPDEILVVKENRAQGLKKFSYRFKASKGERHWNNASEMIRRGVNSPKPIAYFERTKNAAITHNYYVCEFVADAFSARDAFMAFAEGEEQYAGFDKHIIYRAIAQFTCKMHNNQIVHYDLSGGNLLMTKNDHGLIDVTVIDIGRAAIFDGKRITEKMRLIDLMRICYKLDWPNREIFMQTYFDEFGKAFGPGWRKPLEYYEWKQQTKRKIKQALKRIRRKR
;
A
#
# COMPACT_ATOMS: atom_id res chain seq x y z
N LYS A 1 29.95 3.78 22.36
CA LYS A 1 30.83 2.70 22.88
C LYS A 1 30.13 1.34 22.93
N ARG A 2 28.91 1.22 23.49
CA ARG A 2 28.20 -0.07 23.60
C ARG A 2 28.05 -0.83 22.27
N VAL A 3 27.59 -0.17 21.20
CA VAL A 3 27.44 -0.79 19.86
C VAL A 3 28.76 -1.39 19.36
N LEU A 4 29.88 -0.71 19.56
CA LEU A 4 31.22 -1.24 19.21
C LEU A 4 31.61 -2.42 20.12
N ALA A 5 31.32 -2.34 21.42
CA ALA A 5 31.62 -3.40 22.38
C ALA A 5 30.82 -4.68 22.12
N GLU A 6 29.63 -4.57 21.52
CA GLU A 6 28.81 -5.70 21.08
C GLU A 6 29.25 -6.27 19.72
N GLY A 7 30.34 -5.75 19.12
CA GLY A 7 30.97 -6.31 17.92
C GLY A 7 30.34 -5.88 16.59
N PHE A 8 29.43 -4.89 16.59
CA PHE A 8 28.85 -4.38 15.35
C PHE A 8 29.89 -3.63 14.51
N LYS A 9 29.86 -3.84 13.19
CA LYS A 9 30.61 -3.03 12.22
C LYS A 9 29.90 -1.68 12.04
N VAL A 10 30.47 -0.62 12.61
CA VAL A 10 29.85 0.72 12.63
C VAL A 10 30.41 1.61 11.54
N MET A 11 29.55 2.08 10.65
CA MET A 11 29.77 3.30 9.88
C MET A 11 29.21 4.47 10.69
N LEU A 12 30.03 5.48 10.97
CA LEU A 12 29.64 6.64 11.75
C LEU A 12 29.56 7.87 10.85
N ASP A 13 28.36 8.45 10.75
CA ASP A 13 28.10 9.70 10.04
C ASP A 13 28.50 10.91 10.89
N LEU A 14 29.31 11.79 10.31
CA LEU A 14 29.78 13.03 10.91
C LEU A 14 29.14 14.23 10.21
N LEU A 15 28.35 14.99 10.95
CA LEU A 15 27.68 16.19 10.47
C LEU A 15 28.07 17.39 11.35
N PRO A 16 28.51 18.53 10.79
CA PRO A 16 28.67 19.76 11.56
C PRO A 16 27.30 20.29 12.03
N PRO A 17 27.26 21.18 13.04
CA PRO A 17 26.05 21.92 13.36
C PRO A 17 25.46 22.60 12.11
N PHE A 18 24.14 22.72 12.04
CA PHE A 18 23.44 23.24 10.87
C PHE A 18 23.97 24.63 10.46
N GLU A 19 24.15 25.52 11.43
CA GLU A 19 24.62 26.89 11.22
C GLU A 19 26.05 26.91 10.67
N ASP A 20 26.91 25.99 11.14
CA ASP A 20 28.29 25.85 10.66
C ASP A 20 28.31 25.26 9.24
N ALA A 21 27.46 24.26 8.94
CA ALA A 21 27.31 23.68 7.61
C ALA A 21 26.96 24.74 6.54
N VAL A 22 26.11 25.70 6.88
CA VAL A 22 25.69 26.76 5.95
C VAL A 22 26.88 27.60 5.50
N VAL A 23 27.73 28.02 6.43
CA VAL A 23 28.84 28.97 6.17
C VAL A 23 30.19 28.31 5.97
N LEU A 24 30.27 26.97 6.00
CA LEU A 24 31.54 26.24 6.10
C LEU A 24 32.54 26.56 4.98
N ALA A 25 32.06 26.87 3.77
CA ALA A 25 32.94 27.23 2.65
C ALA A 25 33.68 28.57 2.86
N GLU A 26 33.10 29.49 3.63
CA GLU A 26 33.53 30.90 3.71
C GLU A 26 34.04 31.29 5.10
N ASP A 27 33.57 30.63 6.16
CA ASP A 27 33.91 30.97 7.53
C ASP A 27 35.03 30.08 8.09
N MET A 28 36.20 30.70 8.32
CA MET A 28 37.36 30.01 8.86
C MET A 28 37.10 29.40 10.25
N ALA A 29 36.32 30.07 11.11
CA ALA A 29 36.06 29.57 12.46
C ALA A 29 35.22 28.28 12.44
N ALA A 30 34.23 28.20 11.54
CA ALA A 30 33.45 26.99 11.28
C ALA A 30 34.34 25.87 10.74
N GLN A 31 35.25 26.16 9.80
CA GLN A 31 36.24 25.19 9.30
C GLN A 31 37.15 24.67 10.42
N PHE A 32 37.62 25.55 11.31
CA PHE A 32 38.42 25.16 12.47
C PHE A 32 37.65 24.24 13.42
N ARG A 33 36.40 24.57 13.76
CA ARG A 33 35.53 23.72 14.60
C ARG A 33 35.28 22.36 13.95
N TRP A 34 35.01 22.34 12.64
CA TRP A 34 34.80 21.10 11.90
C TRP A 34 36.05 20.21 11.92
N ARG A 35 37.23 20.77 11.65
CA ARG A 35 38.50 20.04 11.70
C ARG A 35 38.74 19.43 13.09
N ASP A 36 38.57 20.23 14.15
CA ASP A 36 38.78 19.79 15.54
C ASP A 36 37.81 18.68 15.92
N PHE A 37 36.54 18.79 15.51
CA PHE A 37 35.54 17.75 15.71
C PHE A 37 35.92 16.43 15.00
N VAL A 38 36.27 16.50 13.72
CA VAL A 38 36.68 15.32 12.94
C VAL A 38 37.90 14.64 13.57
N GLU A 39 38.92 15.43 13.94
CA GLU A 39 40.11 14.91 14.60
C GLU A 39 39.79 14.24 15.95
N THR A 40 38.96 14.89 16.77
CA THR A 40 38.53 14.37 18.07
C THR A 40 37.82 13.03 17.92
N VAL A 41 36.88 12.92 16.97
CA VAL A 41 36.12 11.70 16.72
C VAL A 41 37.03 10.59 16.20
N ALA A 42 37.91 10.90 15.25
CA ALA A 42 38.84 9.93 14.68
C ALA A 42 39.85 9.41 15.72
N ASN A 43 40.37 10.27 16.60
CA ASN A 43 41.25 9.87 17.70
C ASN A 43 40.53 8.96 18.71
N ARG A 44 39.25 9.24 18.98
CA ARG A 44 38.47 8.51 19.97
C ARG A 44 37.95 7.17 19.47
N TYR A 45 37.53 7.10 18.21
CA TYR A 45 36.79 5.94 17.68
C TYR A 45 37.38 5.36 16.39
N GLY A 46 38.19 6.11 15.63
CA GLY A 46 38.56 5.79 14.23
C GLY A 46 39.02 4.35 13.99
N LYS A 47 39.94 3.83 14.81
CA LYS A 47 40.46 2.45 14.67
C LYS A 47 39.44 1.33 14.90
N GLN A 48 38.31 1.63 15.53
CA GLN A 48 37.25 0.67 15.83
C GLN A 48 36.09 0.77 14.83
N LEU A 49 36.04 1.83 14.02
CA LEU A 49 34.97 2.05 13.05
C LEU A 49 35.25 1.29 11.76
N TYR A 50 34.19 0.85 11.10
CA TYR A 50 34.26 0.31 9.74
C TYR A 50 34.58 1.41 8.72
N SER A 51 33.92 2.56 8.87
CA SER A 51 34.15 3.75 8.04
C SER A 51 33.61 5.01 8.73
N LEU A 52 34.06 6.17 8.26
CA LEU A 52 33.48 7.46 8.58
C LEU A 52 32.74 7.99 7.35
N GLU A 53 31.44 8.24 7.51
CA GLU A 53 30.66 8.96 6.51
C GLU A 53 30.74 10.45 6.80
N ILE A 54 31.07 11.25 5.78
CA ILE A 54 31.29 12.69 5.95
C ILE A 54 30.10 13.44 5.38
N GLY A 55 29.39 14.15 6.25
CA GLY A 55 28.20 14.90 5.92
C GLY A 55 27.01 14.01 5.56
N SER A 56 25.86 14.66 5.42
CA SER A 56 24.61 13.97 5.12
C SER A 56 23.71 14.84 4.24
N THR A 57 23.05 14.22 3.27
CA THR A 57 22.04 14.84 2.40
C THR A 57 22.45 16.22 1.82
N PRO A 58 23.62 16.36 1.16
CA PRO A 58 24.11 17.66 0.69
C PRO A 58 23.23 18.28 -0.41
N ASN A 59 22.39 17.49 -1.07
CA ASN A 59 21.39 17.94 -2.03
C ASN A 59 20.06 18.41 -1.37
N ARG A 60 20.00 18.42 -0.04
CA ARG A 60 18.85 18.81 0.77
C ARG A 60 19.29 19.83 1.82
N GLY A 61 19.79 21.00 1.39
CA GLY A 61 20.33 22.03 2.29
C GLY A 61 19.37 22.50 3.41
N ARG A 62 18.04 22.42 3.21
CA ARG A 62 17.07 22.69 4.29
C ARG A 62 17.12 21.69 5.45
N TRP A 63 17.69 20.51 5.24
CA TRP A 63 17.82 19.46 6.26
C TRP A 63 19.21 19.45 6.87
N SER A 64 20.25 19.50 6.04
CA SER A 64 21.65 19.38 6.48
C SER A 64 22.37 20.70 6.73
N GLY A 65 21.84 21.82 6.20
CA GLY A 65 22.53 23.11 6.17
C GLY A 65 23.54 23.22 5.02
N PHE A 66 23.88 22.12 4.34
CA PHE A 66 24.88 22.15 3.27
C PHE A 66 24.34 22.79 1.98
N GLU A 67 25.17 23.64 1.40
CA GLU A 67 25.23 23.88 -0.04
C GLU A 67 26.40 23.08 -0.65
N PRO A 68 26.44 22.84 -1.97
CA PRO A 68 27.46 21.99 -2.60
C PRO A 68 28.91 22.38 -2.25
N LEU A 69 29.23 23.68 -2.24
CA LEU A 69 30.57 24.16 -1.89
C LEU A 69 30.88 23.95 -0.39
N SER A 70 29.92 24.18 0.49
CA SER A 70 30.10 23.94 1.93
C SER A 70 30.31 22.47 2.24
N TYR A 71 29.60 21.56 1.54
CA TYR A 71 29.85 20.13 1.65
C TYR A 71 31.26 19.76 1.16
N LEU A 72 31.69 20.28 0.01
CA LEU A 72 33.03 20.02 -0.53
C LEU A 72 34.14 20.54 0.39
N ALA A 73 33.93 21.69 1.04
CA ALA A 73 34.83 22.18 2.08
C ALA A 73 34.89 21.23 3.28
N ALA A 74 33.75 20.71 3.73
CA ALA A 74 33.69 19.71 4.80
C ALA A 74 34.48 18.46 4.44
N TRP A 75 34.28 17.96 3.21
CA TRP A 75 34.95 16.79 2.67
C TRP A 75 36.46 16.97 2.56
N ASP A 76 36.92 18.10 1.99
CA ASP A 76 38.34 18.41 1.84
C ASP A 76 39.04 18.46 3.22
N ILE A 77 38.45 19.16 4.19
CA ILE A 77 38.99 19.25 5.55
C ILE A 77 39.06 17.87 6.21
N ALA A 78 37.97 17.10 6.16
CA ALA A 78 37.91 15.78 6.79
C ALA A 78 38.89 14.80 6.13
N SER A 79 38.91 14.73 4.79
CA SER A 79 39.78 13.82 4.06
C SER A 79 41.27 14.12 4.27
N LYS A 80 41.66 15.40 4.38
CA LYS A 80 43.02 15.80 4.76
C LYS A 80 43.39 15.34 6.17
N GLN A 81 42.49 15.55 7.13
CA GLN A 81 42.74 15.20 8.53
C GLN A 81 42.83 13.68 8.75
N LEU A 82 42.09 12.91 7.94
CA LEU A 82 41.95 11.46 8.10
C LEU A 82 42.92 10.64 7.26
N ALA A 83 43.57 11.24 6.24
CA ALA A 83 44.49 10.54 5.34
C ALA A 83 45.64 9.79 6.05
N VAL A 84 46.05 10.26 7.23
CA VAL A 84 47.14 9.64 8.02
C VAL A 84 46.68 8.51 8.94
N LYS A 85 45.38 8.22 9.01
CA LYS A 85 44.78 7.31 10.01
C LYS A 85 44.30 5.96 9.45
N ASP A 86 44.44 5.71 8.15
CA ASP A 86 43.97 4.50 7.46
C ASP A 86 42.50 4.16 7.76
N ILE A 87 41.63 5.18 7.67
CA ILE A 87 40.18 5.06 7.91
C ILE A 87 39.47 5.21 6.57
N LEU A 88 38.57 4.28 6.25
CA LEU A 88 37.74 4.35 5.05
C LEU A 88 36.76 5.52 5.13
N LEU A 89 36.71 6.33 4.06
CA LEU A 89 35.81 7.46 3.94
C LEU A 89 34.61 7.14 3.06
N ALA A 90 33.42 7.46 3.56
CA ALA A 90 32.15 7.25 2.89
C ALA A 90 31.47 8.60 2.57
N GLY A 91 30.87 8.72 1.39
CA GLY A 91 30.16 9.91 0.95
C GLY A 91 29.64 9.78 -0.49
N PRO A 92 28.82 10.72 -0.99
CA PRO A 92 28.41 11.96 -0.34
C PRO A 92 27.06 11.91 0.40
N ASN A 93 26.44 10.74 0.54
CA ASN A 93 25.12 10.59 1.16
C ASN A 93 24.04 11.44 0.47
N VAL A 94 24.04 11.47 -0.87
CA VAL A 94 22.99 12.16 -1.63
C VAL A 94 21.64 11.48 -1.38
N SER A 95 20.57 12.25 -1.21
CA SER A 95 19.23 11.70 -0.95
C SER A 95 18.38 11.61 -2.20
N ASP A 96 17.55 10.55 -2.28
CA ASP A 96 16.75 10.17 -3.45
C ASP A 96 17.63 9.78 -4.66
N PHE A 97 17.00 9.28 -5.73
CA PHE A 97 17.73 8.99 -6.97
C PHE A 97 18.06 10.29 -7.73
N GLU A 98 19.20 10.90 -7.41
CA GLU A 98 19.72 12.14 -8.01
C GLU A 98 21.14 11.95 -8.60
N PRO A 99 21.27 11.29 -9.77
CA PRO A 99 22.57 10.98 -10.36
C PRO A 99 23.40 12.22 -10.73
N ILE A 100 22.76 13.34 -11.05
CA ILE A 100 23.46 14.60 -11.38
C ILE A 100 24.22 15.12 -10.15
N SER A 101 23.55 15.16 -8.99
CA SER A 101 24.16 15.59 -7.72
C SER A 101 25.35 14.69 -7.36
N ASN A 102 25.19 13.37 -7.49
CA ASN A 102 26.28 12.41 -7.27
C ASN A 102 27.45 12.63 -8.24
N ILE A 103 27.18 12.79 -9.55
CA ILE A 103 28.24 13.03 -10.55
C ILE A 103 29.05 14.27 -10.21
N ILE A 104 28.41 15.38 -9.86
CA ILE A 104 29.10 16.65 -9.56
C ILE A 104 29.99 16.50 -8.33
N LEU A 105 29.45 15.96 -7.24
CA LEU A 105 30.19 15.82 -5.98
C LEU A 105 31.34 14.82 -6.11
N LEU A 106 31.08 13.64 -6.67
CA LEU A 106 32.10 12.61 -6.84
C LEU A 106 33.23 13.05 -7.80
N ALA A 107 32.89 13.75 -8.88
CA ALA A 107 33.89 14.29 -9.80
C ALA A 107 34.81 15.30 -9.11
N GLU A 108 34.25 16.18 -8.29
CA GLU A 108 35.03 17.21 -7.60
C GLU A 108 35.89 16.59 -6.47
N MET A 109 35.34 15.65 -5.70
CA MET A 109 36.09 14.87 -4.70
C MET A 109 37.28 14.14 -5.36
N GLN A 110 37.06 13.50 -6.51
CA GLN A 110 38.11 12.85 -7.28
C GLN A 110 39.15 13.85 -7.80
N ARG A 111 38.71 14.99 -8.35
CA ARG A 111 39.59 16.05 -8.88
C ARG A 111 40.54 16.62 -7.82
N GLN A 112 40.07 16.71 -6.57
CA GLN A 112 40.89 17.15 -5.42
C GLN A 112 41.87 16.07 -4.93
N GLY A 113 41.89 14.88 -5.56
CA GLY A 113 42.70 13.74 -5.13
C GLY A 113 42.18 13.06 -3.86
N ARG A 114 40.87 13.22 -3.57
CA ARG A 114 40.21 12.80 -2.34
C ARG A 114 38.93 12.01 -2.64
N ALA A 115 38.96 11.10 -3.61
CA ALA A 115 37.82 10.24 -3.91
C ALA A 115 37.38 9.46 -2.65
N ALA A 116 36.07 9.22 -2.51
CA ALA A 116 35.55 8.39 -1.43
C ALA A 116 35.94 6.92 -1.64
N ASP A 117 36.21 6.20 -0.56
CA ASP A 117 36.38 4.75 -0.60
C ASP A 117 35.03 4.05 -0.81
N ILE A 118 33.97 4.62 -0.23
CA ILE A 118 32.60 4.11 -0.27
C ILE A 118 31.68 5.20 -0.82
N HIS A 119 31.05 4.95 -1.96
CA HIS A 119 30.02 5.81 -2.50
C HIS A 119 28.70 5.55 -1.76
N THR A 120 28.20 6.55 -1.04
CA THR A 120 26.95 6.46 -0.29
C THR A 120 25.82 7.31 -0.87
N ASP A 121 24.61 6.79 -0.82
CA ASP A 121 23.36 7.44 -1.23
C ASP A 121 22.19 6.93 -0.36
N ASN A 122 21.15 7.75 -0.19
CA ASN A 122 19.90 7.34 0.44
C ASN A 122 18.87 7.01 -0.65
N LEU A 123 18.97 5.77 -1.19
CA LEU A 123 18.25 5.36 -2.39
C LEU A 123 16.76 5.10 -2.12
N PHE A 124 15.98 6.17 -2.09
CA PHE A 124 14.53 6.11 -1.92
C PHE A 124 13.77 5.75 -3.21
N VAL A 125 12.75 4.91 -3.04
CA VAL A 125 11.72 4.59 -4.07
C VAL A 125 10.31 4.84 -3.54
N GLU A 126 10.16 5.50 -2.40
CA GLU A 126 8.88 5.64 -1.69
C GLU A 126 7.83 6.50 -2.44
N ARG A 127 8.22 7.19 -3.52
CA ARG A 127 7.32 8.00 -4.36
C ARG A 127 6.63 7.19 -5.46
N VAL A 128 7.14 6.00 -5.77
CA VAL A 128 6.48 5.02 -6.66
C VAL A 128 5.71 3.96 -5.88
N ILE A 129 5.70 4.08 -4.54
CA ILE A 129 5.03 3.22 -3.56
C ILE A 129 5.68 1.84 -3.48
N GLU A 130 5.60 1.07 -4.55
CA GLU A 130 6.12 -0.30 -4.66
C GLU A 130 7.61 -0.30 -5.04
N PRO A 131 8.46 -1.14 -4.41
CA PRO A 131 9.90 -1.16 -4.66
C PRO A 131 10.33 -1.43 -6.10
N GLU A 132 9.64 -2.35 -6.79
CA GLU A 132 9.93 -2.79 -8.15
C GLU A 132 9.31 -1.89 -9.24
N ALA A 133 8.43 -0.95 -8.87
CA ALA A 133 7.72 -0.13 -9.83
C ALA A 133 8.65 0.80 -10.62
N TYR A 134 8.30 1.02 -11.89
CA TYR A 134 9.01 1.99 -12.73
C TYR A 134 8.78 3.42 -12.28
N ASP A 135 9.88 4.15 -12.16
CA ASP A 135 9.87 5.50 -11.64
C ASP A 135 9.55 6.54 -12.69
N HIS A 136 8.27 6.93 -12.69
CA HIS A 136 7.73 8.00 -13.50
C HIS A 136 8.24 9.40 -13.16
N ARG A 137 9.01 9.58 -12.09
CA ARG A 137 9.59 10.87 -11.70
C ARG A 137 10.93 11.15 -12.36
N VAL A 138 11.62 10.15 -12.89
CA VAL A 138 12.93 10.34 -13.52
C VAL A 138 12.80 11.12 -14.83
N PHE A 139 11.91 10.68 -15.73
CA PHE A 139 11.70 11.31 -17.05
C PHE A 139 10.23 11.62 -17.36
N GLY A 140 9.36 11.61 -16.34
CA GLY A 140 7.92 11.78 -16.53
C GLY A 140 7.21 10.47 -16.95
N ARG A 141 5.86 10.52 -16.94
CA ARG A 141 5.00 9.35 -17.20
C ARG A 141 5.15 8.80 -18.62
N TRP A 142 5.36 9.67 -19.61
CA TRP A 142 5.48 9.26 -21.01
C TRP A 142 6.71 8.37 -21.25
N MET A 143 7.85 8.73 -20.66
CA MET A 143 9.11 7.99 -20.82
C MET A 143 9.31 6.85 -19.81
N THR A 144 8.38 6.67 -18.87
CA THR A 144 8.50 5.64 -17.82
C THR A 144 8.67 4.24 -18.40
N ASN A 145 7.83 3.91 -19.39
CA ASN A 145 7.83 2.58 -20.01
C ASN A 145 8.93 2.41 -21.06
N VAL A 146 9.56 3.50 -21.49
CA VAL A 146 10.72 3.47 -22.41
C VAL A 146 11.99 3.17 -21.63
N PHE A 147 12.24 3.93 -20.56
CA PHE A 147 13.48 3.78 -19.80
C PHE A 147 13.40 2.77 -18.66
N LYS A 148 12.20 2.46 -18.15
CA LYS A 148 11.96 1.42 -17.13
C LYS A 148 12.91 1.50 -15.93
N PHE A 149 13.07 2.70 -15.35
CA PHE A 149 13.91 2.90 -14.17
C PHE A 149 13.22 2.34 -12.91
N ASN A 150 13.52 1.08 -12.58
CA ASN A 150 13.17 0.45 -11.29
C ASN A 150 14.35 0.52 -10.29
N LEU A 151 14.18 -0.04 -9.10
CA LEU A 151 15.21 -0.10 -8.07
C LEU A 151 16.54 -0.71 -8.57
N VAL A 152 16.49 -1.84 -9.28
CA VAL A 152 17.68 -2.52 -9.82
C VAL A 152 18.44 -1.61 -10.77
N LYS A 153 17.75 -0.97 -11.72
CA LYS A 153 18.39 -0.08 -12.69
C LYS A 153 19.01 1.15 -12.03
N LYS A 154 18.35 1.71 -11.02
CA LYS A 154 18.89 2.82 -10.23
C LYS A 154 20.16 2.43 -9.47
N ALA A 155 20.13 1.30 -8.78
CA ALA A 155 21.31 0.76 -8.09
C ALA A 155 22.48 0.52 -9.05
N ARG A 156 22.22 -0.05 -10.23
CA ARG A 156 23.25 -0.26 -11.27
C ARG A 156 23.86 1.03 -11.80
N VAL A 157 23.07 2.10 -11.94
CA VAL A 157 23.62 3.42 -12.28
C VAL A 157 24.60 3.88 -11.21
N TYR A 158 24.26 3.72 -9.93
CA TYR A 158 25.17 4.11 -8.84
C TYR A 158 26.40 3.21 -8.73
N ALA A 159 26.29 1.91 -8.98
CA ALA A 159 27.44 1.02 -9.10
C ALA A 159 28.38 1.45 -10.25
N ASP A 160 27.83 1.93 -11.36
CA ASP A 160 28.62 2.48 -12.45
C ASP A 160 29.34 3.78 -12.05
N LEU A 161 28.63 4.71 -11.40
CA LEU A 161 29.23 5.94 -10.87
C LEU A 161 30.33 5.63 -9.84
N THR A 162 30.11 4.68 -8.94
CA THR A 162 31.10 4.21 -7.97
C THR A 162 32.41 3.83 -8.66
N ARG A 163 32.34 2.94 -9.67
CA ARG A 163 33.53 2.50 -10.41
C ARG A 163 34.19 3.65 -11.17
N ARG A 164 33.41 4.52 -11.81
CA ARG A 164 33.91 5.65 -12.60
C ARG A 164 34.70 6.66 -11.76
N PHE A 165 34.25 6.91 -10.53
CA PHE A 165 34.86 7.90 -9.64
C PHE A 165 35.83 7.30 -8.60
N GLY A 166 36.17 6.01 -8.73
CA GLY A 166 37.25 5.37 -7.98
C GLY A 166 36.87 4.85 -6.59
N ALA A 167 35.59 4.86 -6.23
CA ALA A 167 35.10 4.21 -5.02
C ALA A 167 35.05 2.69 -5.20
N LYS A 168 35.18 1.95 -4.10
CA LYS A 168 35.24 0.48 -4.09
C LYS A 168 33.90 -0.17 -3.76
N GLN A 169 33.03 0.55 -3.07
CA GLN A 169 31.73 0.06 -2.60
C GLN A 169 30.62 1.04 -2.94
N THR A 170 29.44 0.51 -3.25
CA THR A 170 28.19 1.25 -3.42
C THR A 170 27.26 0.89 -2.26
N VAL A 171 26.94 1.87 -1.41
CA VAL A 171 26.18 1.65 -0.18
C VAL A 171 24.94 2.53 -0.17
N CYS A 172 23.79 1.92 0.11
CA CYS A 172 22.60 2.67 0.52
C CYS A 172 22.70 2.94 2.02
N SER A 173 23.10 4.16 2.41
CA SER A 173 23.40 4.53 3.81
C SER A 173 22.15 4.83 4.64
N TYR A 174 21.02 5.08 4.00
CA TYR A 174 19.73 5.19 4.69
C TYR A 174 18.55 4.87 3.77
N LYS A 175 17.64 4.01 4.25
CA LYS A 175 16.33 3.79 3.64
C LYS A 175 15.26 3.45 4.68
N CYS A 176 14.06 3.99 4.47
CA CYS A 176 12.87 3.65 5.25
C CYS A 176 11.58 3.68 4.41
N TRP A 177 10.48 3.17 4.99
CA TRP A 177 9.12 3.48 4.58
C TRP A 177 8.39 4.15 5.75
N THR A 178 7.70 5.25 5.47
CA THR A 178 7.02 6.03 6.51
C THR A 178 5.59 5.54 6.70
N THR A 179 5.20 5.26 7.95
CA THR A 179 3.83 4.84 8.28
C THR A 179 2.82 5.92 7.89
N LYS A 180 3.21 7.20 8.03
CA LYS A 180 2.42 8.37 7.63
C LYS A 180 2.11 8.42 6.13
N ARG A 181 3.02 7.95 5.26
CA ARG A 181 2.77 7.92 3.82
C ARG A 181 1.92 6.72 3.46
N LEU A 182 2.23 5.56 4.02
CA LEU A 182 1.49 4.32 3.80
C LEU A 182 0.02 4.43 4.22
N SER A 183 -0.26 5.17 5.31
CA SER A 183 -1.63 5.38 5.80
C SER A 183 -2.53 6.19 4.84
N ARG A 184 -1.96 6.82 3.81
CA ARG A 184 -2.73 7.54 2.78
C ARG A 184 -3.40 6.62 1.77
N PHE A 185 -2.96 5.37 1.68
CA PHE A 185 -3.42 4.40 0.68
C PHE A 185 -3.61 2.99 1.24
N SER A 186 -3.44 2.82 2.55
CA SER A 186 -3.63 1.56 3.27
C SER A 186 -4.20 1.82 4.65
N ASP A 187 -5.12 0.95 5.07
CA ASP A 187 -5.59 0.86 6.47
C ASP A 187 -4.69 0.00 7.37
N THR A 188 -3.85 -0.83 6.74
CA THR A 188 -2.82 -1.66 7.37
C THR A 188 -1.40 -1.17 7.03
N PRO A 189 -1.04 0.10 7.33
CA PRO A 189 0.24 0.68 6.91
C PRO A 189 1.45 -0.04 7.51
N GLU A 190 1.30 -0.64 8.69
CA GLU A 190 2.35 -1.43 9.34
C GLU A 190 2.68 -2.71 8.55
N THR A 191 1.66 -3.47 8.14
CA THR A 191 1.85 -4.66 7.29
C THR A 191 2.48 -4.27 5.95
N ARG A 192 2.01 -3.19 5.30
CA ARG A 192 2.64 -2.70 4.06
C ARG A 192 4.10 -2.32 4.26
N LYS A 193 4.44 -1.70 5.39
CA LYS A 193 5.82 -1.34 5.72
C LYS A 193 6.72 -2.58 5.80
N ALA A 194 6.24 -3.65 6.44
CA ALA A 194 6.94 -4.93 6.52
C ALA A 194 7.13 -5.57 5.13
N ASN A 195 6.07 -5.64 4.33
CA ASN A 195 6.12 -6.22 2.99
C ASN A 195 7.07 -5.44 2.06
N TYR A 196 7.01 -4.11 2.06
CA TYR A 196 7.91 -3.30 1.22
C TYR A 196 9.36 -3.33 1.69
N LEU A 197 9.62 -3.47 2.99
CA LEU A 197 10.96 -3.71 3.51
C LEU A 197 11.55 -4.98 2.93
N VAL A 198 10.82 -6.10 3.00
CA VAL A 198 11.27 -7.40 2.44
C VAL A 198 11.48 -7.28 0.93
N ARG A 199 10.48 -6.77 0.19
CA ARG A 199 10.55 -6.58 -1.26
C ARG A 199 11.78 -5.76 -1.67
N TYR A 200 12.04 -4.64 -1.00
CA TYR A 200 13.20 -3.79 -1.29
C TYR A 200 14.52 -4.49 -1.02
N LEU A 201 14.66 -5.09 0.17
CA LEU A 201 15.93 -5.68 0.58
C LEU A 201 16.28 -6.93 -0.24
N VAL A 202 15.29 -7.75 -0.59
CA VAL A 202 15.50 -8.89 -1.52
C VAL A 202 15.94 -8.38 -2.88
N ILE A 203 15.20 -7.43 -3.49
CA ILE A 203 15.58 -6.86 -4.81
C ILE A 203 16.97 -6.21 -4.76
N ALA A 204 17.28 -5.48 -3.69
CA ALA A 204 18.56 -4.82 -3.51
C ALA A 204 19.70 -5.84 -3.38
N ALA A 205 19.54 -6.85 -2.52
CA ALA A 205 20.53 -7.90 -2.29
C ALA A 205 20.81 -8.70 -3.57
N THR A 206 19.78 -9.00 -4.37
CA THR A 206 19.93 -9.75 -5.61
C THR A 206 20.25 -8.88 -6.83
N SER A 207 20.41 -7.56 -6.68
CA SER A 207 20.71 -6.66 -7.79
C SER A 207 22.13 -6.80 -8.33
N GLY A 208 23.05 -7.29 -7.49
CA GLY A 208 24.49 -7.30 -7.73
C GLY A 208 25.12 -5.91 -7.78
N ALA A 209 24.41 -4.87 -7.35
CA ALA A 209 24.81 -3.47 -7.53
C ALA A 209 25.01 -2.68 -6.23
N LEU A 210 24.55 -3.20 -5.08
CA LEU A 210 24.76 -2.58 -3.77
C LEU A 210 25.51 -3.56 -2.87
N ASP A 211 26.57 -3.10 -2.24
CA ASP A 211 27.35 -3.88 -1.26
C ASP A 211 26.67 -3.92 0.11
N LYS A 212 25.89 -2.89 0.44
CA LYS A 212 25.20 -2.77 1.73
C LYS A 212 23.99 -1.85 1.64
N VAL A 213 22.97 -2.16 2.44
CA VAL A 213 21.82 -1.29 2.71
C VAL A 213 21.68 -1.13 4.22
N TYR A 214 21.61 0.12 4.69
CA TYR A 214 21.23 0.45 6.06
C TYR A 214 19.75 0.81 6.10
N TRP A 215 19.01 0.08 6.93
CA TRP A 215 17.60 0.34 7.19
C TRP A 215 17.46 1.24 8.41
N GLY A 216 16.72 2.35 8.29
CA GLY A 216 16.71 3.38 9.33
C GLY A 216 15.35 4.05 9.54
N PRO A 217 15.20 4.82 10.63
CA PRO A 217 15.92 4.65 11.89
C PRO A 217 15.49 3.32 12.56
N LEU A 218 16.21 2.85 13.59
CA LEU A 218 15.74 1.68 14.34
C LEU A 218 14.49 2.02 15.17
N ILE A 219 14.52 3.15 15.89
CA ILE A 219 13.47 3.60 16.82
C ILE A 219 12.89 4.92 16.33
N CYS A 220 11.62 4.92 15.94
CA CYS A 220 10.83 6.12 15.62
C CYS A 220 9.41 5.67 15.28
N SER A 221 8.40 6.25 15.93
CA SER A 221 6.97 6.00 15.64
C SER A 221 6.61 6.10 14.16
N ARG A 222 7.16 7.10 13.45
CA ARG A 222 6.85 7.37 12.04
C ARG A 222 7.63 6.48 11.06
N ASP A 223 8.94 6.40 11.24
CA ASP A 223 9.86 5.91 10.21
C ASP A 223 10.57 4.62 10.61
N GLY A 224 10.66 4.34 11.91
CA GLY A 224 11.51 3.28 12.43
C GLY A 224 10.86 1.90 12.50
N LEU A 225 11.66 0.91 12.89
CA LEU A 225 11.21 -0.47 13.08
C LEU A 225 10.54 -0.67 14.44
N ILE A 226 10.86 0.17 15.42
CA ILE A 226 10.29 0.20 16.76
C ILE A 226 9.54 1.52 16.92
N ASN A 227 8.27 1.45 17.28
CA ASN A 227 7.47 2.59 17.70
C ASN A 227 7.98 3.10 19.03
N ASP A 228 8.22 4.41 19.17
CA ASP A 228 8.55 5.03 20.46
C ASP A 228 7.35 5.75 21.11
N GLY A 229 6.17 5.76 20.46
CA GLY A 229 4.99 6.45 20.95
C GLY A 229 5.04 7.98 20.81
N ALA A 230 6.10 8.54 20.22
CA ALA A 230 6.23 9.98 20.08
C ALA A 230 5.24 10.55 19.05
N GLU A 231 4.58 11.65 19.41
CA GLU A 231 3.79 12.44 18.47
C GLU A 231 4.65 13.41 17.64
N GLY A 232 4.20 13.71 16.42
CA GLY A 232 4.87 14.65 15.52
C GLY A 232 6.13 14.09 14.83
N TYR A 233 7.02 14.98 14.40
CA TYR A 233 8.27 14.62 13.72
C TYR A 233 9.38 15.62 14.09
N PRO A 234 10.65 15.21 14.20
CA PRO A 234 11.76 16.13 14.46
C PRO A 234 11.84 17.27 13.45
N LYS A 235 12.43 18.38 13.90
CA LYS A 235 12.64 19.59 13.08
C LYS A 235 13.61 19.34 11.93
N ILE A 236 14.70 18.62 12.21
CA ILE A 236 15.64 18.12 11.20
C ILE A 236 15.20 16.68 10.86
N ASP A 237 15.22 16.33 9.59
CA ASP A 237 14.78 15.01 9.16
C ASP A 237 15.77 13.93 9.64
N ASN A 238 15.26 12.81 10.16
CA ASN A 238 16.07 11.68 10.66
C ASN A 238 17.02 11.11 9.60
N VAL A 239 16.70 11.26 8.32
CA VAL A 239 17.61 10.88 7.23
C VAL A 239 18.91 11.68 7.23
N SER A 240 18.86 12.94 7.68
CA SER A 240 20.03 13.83 7.73
C SER A 240 20.71 13.78 9.10
N PHE A 241 19.93 13.82 10.18
CA PHE A 241 20.48 13.75 11.53
C PHE A 241 19.48 13.18 12.53
N TYR A 242 19.73 11.93 12.94
CA TYR A 242 18.97 11.28 14.01
C TYR A 242 19.47 11.75 15.38
N LYS A 243 18.88 12.84 15.88
CA LYS A 243 19.34 13.53 17.10
C LYS A 243 19.10 12.73 18.38
N GLU A 244 17.86 12.25 18.58
CA GLU A 244 17.41 11.63 19.83
C GLU A 244 16.16 10.77 19.60
N ILE A 245 15.91 9.84 20.53
CA ILE A 245 14.61 9.20 20.66
C ILE A 245 13.68 10.20 21.35
N ARG A 246 12.49 10.42 20.79
CA ARG A 246 11.55 11.43 21.28
C ARG A 246 10.47 10.87 22.20
N GLY A 247 10.25 9.57 22.12
CA GLY A 247 9.29 8.86 22.97
C GLY A 247 9.91 8.31 24.25
N GLU A 248 9.09 7.62 25.02
CA GLU A 248 9.47 7.01 26.30
C GLU A 248 9.68 5.51 26.12
N TYR A 249 10.62 4.93 26.88
CA TYR A 249 11.04 3.54 26.74
C TYR A 249 9.87 2.56 26.96
N GLU A 250 8.97 2.89 27.87
CA GLU A 250 7.79 2.13 28.25
C GLU A 250 6.79 1.97 27.09
N HIS A 251 6.83 2.87 26.11
CA HIS A 251 5.98 2.84 24.92
C HIS A 251 6.64 2.15 23.73
N PHE A 252 7.83 1.55 23.91
CA PHE A 252 8.53 0.91 22.82
C PHE A 252 7.80 -0.35 22.35
N GLN A 253 7.31 -0.31 21.11
CA GLN A 253 6.61 -1.43 20.50
C GLN A 253 7.24 -1.77 19.15
N PRO A 254 7.84 -2.96 18.97
CA PRO A 254 8.31 -3.42 17.67
C PRO A 254 7.14 -3.49 16.67
N TRP A 255 7.31 -2.86 15.51
CA TRP A 255 6.39 -3.03 14.39
C TRP A 255 6.62 -4.38 13.69
N LYS A 256 5.64 -4.84 12.89
CA LYS A 256 5.79 -5.99 11.98
C LYS A 256 7.05 -5.91 11.11
N ALA A 257 7.46 -4.70 10.72
CA ALA A 257 8.68 -4.48 9.95
C ALA A 257 9.98 -4.88 10.71
N TYR A 258 9.99 -4.79 12.04
CA TYR A 258 11.10 -5.29 12.86
C TYR A 258 11.24 -6.81 12.73
N TYR A 259 10.14 -7.53 12.89
CA TYR A 259 10.10 -8.99 12.73
C TYR A 259 10.42 -9.40 11.29
N ALA A 260 9.97 -8.63 10.30
CA ALA A 260 10.29 -8.88 8.91
C ALA A 260 11.79 -8.73 8.60
N LEU A 261 12.45 -7.69 9.13
CA LEU A 261 13.90 -7.59 9.01
C LEU A 261 14.62 -8.73 9.73
N LYS A 262 14.16 -9.10 10.93
CA LYS A 262 14.70 -10.25 11.69
C LYS A 262 14.58 -11.55 10.89
N ASN A 263 13.42 -11.81 10.30
CA ASN A 263 13.18 -12.98 9.47
C ASN A 263 14.09 -12.97 8.23
N LEU A 264 14.17 -11.84 7.53
CA LEU A 264 15.01 -11.73 6.34
C LEU A 264 16.49 -12.00 6.65
N VAL A 265 17.03 -11.43 7.73
CA VAL A 265 18.40 -11.70 8.18
C VAL A 265 18.58 -13.19 8.50
N LYS A 266 17.65 -13.79 9.26
CA LYS A 266 17.68 -15.22 9.58
C LYS A 266 17.69 -16.10 8.32
N MET A 267 16.88 -15.77 7.33
CA MET A 267 16.62 -16.62 6.16
C MET A 267 17.65 -16.43 5.03
N LEU A 268 18.27 -15.25 4.91
CA LEU A 268 19.20 -14.92 3.82
C LEU A 268 20.67 -14.85 4.23
N SER A 269 20.99 -14.88 5.52
CA SER A 269 22.39 -15.03 5.96
C SER A 269 23.02 -16.30 5.39
N ASP A 270 24.25 -16.17 4.87
CA ASP A 270 25.04 -17.27 4.30
C ASP A 270 24.30 -18.05 3.19
N THR A 271 23.49 -17.35 2.40
CA THR A 271 22.80 -17.91 1.23
C THR A 271 23.44 -17.48 -0.09
N GLU A 272 23.27 -18.30 -1.12
CA GLU A 272 23.64 -17.97 -2.49
C GLU A 272 22.38 -17.80 -3.34
N CYS A 273 22.24 -16.63 -3.98
CA CYS A 273 21.14 -16.37 -4.90
C CYS A 273 21.35 -17.13 -6.22
N VAL A 274 20.45 -18.06 -6.52
CA VAL A 274 20.44 -18.87 -7.75
C VAL A 274 19.60 -18.22 -8.85
N GLN A 275 18.50 -17.57 -8.47
CA GLN A 275 17.58 -16.90 -9.39
C GLN A 275 17.08 -15.61 -8.76
N ALA A 276 17.02 -14.55 -9.57
CA ALA A 276 16.39 -13.29 -9.21
C ALA A 276 15.61 -12.74 -10.40
N VAL A 277 14.29 -12.87 -10.35
CA VAL A 277 13.39 -12.38 -11.40
C VAL A 277 12.40 -11.38 -10.82
N SER A 278 12.27 -10.24 -11.49
CA SER A 278 11.19 -9.28 -11.26
C SER A 278 10.70 -8.82 -12.63
N ALA A 279 9.57 -9.35 -13.06
CA ALA A 279 9.06 -9.27 -14.42
C ALA A 279 8.04 -8.13 -14.63
N ASP A 280 7.84 -7.73 -15.90
CA ASP A 280 6.92 -6.64 -16.28
C ASP A 280 5.45 -6.92 -16.00
N ASN A 281 5.06 -8.20 -15.93
CA ASN A 281 3.70 -8.62 -15.57
C ASN A 281 3.38 -8.43 -14.09
N GLY A 282 4.39 -8.13 -13.26
CA GLY A 282 4.25 -7.82 -11.84
C GLY A 282 4.64 -8.96 -10.91
N ILE A 283 5.18 -10.07 -11.42
CA ILE A 283 5.67 -11.18 -10.59
C ILE A 283 7.13 -10.93 -10.21
N SER A 284 7.46 -11.14 -8.95
CA SER A 284 8.84 -11.26 -8.49
C SER A 284 9.05 -12.61 -7.83
N HIS A 285 10.12 -13.30 -8.22
CA HIS A 285 10.45 -14.65 -7.75
C HIS A 285 11.97 -14.84 -7.64
N PHE A 286 12.40 -15.30 -6.48
CA PHE A 286 13.81 -15.45 -6.12
C PHE A 286 14.05 -16.84 -5.55
N ILE A 287 15.23 -17.41 -5.83
CA ILE A 287 15.65 -18.72 -5.34
C ILE A 287 17.02 -18.57 -4.71
N PHE A 288 17.16 -19.11 -3.50
CA PHE A 288 18.39 -19.11 -2.72
C PHE A 288 18.73 -20.53 -2.29
N ASN A 289 19.98 -20.93 -2.50
CA ASN A 289 20.54 -22.09 -1.84
C ASN A 289 21.00 -21.68 -0.45
N THR A 290 20.66 -22.47 0.57
CA THR A 290 21.11 -22.23 1.94
C THR A 290 22.35 -23.08 2.26
N GLY A 291 23.10 -22.71 3.29
CA GLY A 291 24.25 -23.49 3.77
C GLY A 291 23.90 -24.89 4.33
N GLN A 292 22.62 -25.27 4.39
CA GLN A 292 22.15 -26.57 4.90
C GLN A 292 21.68 -27.53 3.79
N ASN A 293 22.05 -27.29 2.52
CA ASN A 293 21.53 -28.01 1.34
C ASN A 293 20.01 -27.91 1.15
N THR A 294 19.34 -27.00 1.86
CA THR A 294 17.92 -26.66 1.64
C THR A 294 17.81 -25.52 0.63
N GLN A 295 16.60 -25.33 0.09
CA GLN A 295 16.34 -24.26 -0.86
C GLN A 295 15.21 -23.36 -0.36
N LEU A 296 15.43 -22.05 -0.48
CA LEU A 296 14.46 -21.03 -0.12
C LEU A 296 14.01 -20.29 -1.37
N HIS A 297 12.71 -20.31 -1.62
CA HIS A 297 12.07 -19.48 -2.62
C HIS A 297 11.39 -18.31 -1.93
N ILE A 298 11.46 -17.13 -2.55
CA ILE A 298 10.72 -15.94 -2.10
C ILE A 298 9.95 -15.40 -3.29
N GLY A 299 8.64 -15.25 -3.14
CA GLY A 299 7.76 -14.82 -4.22
C GLY A 299 6.73 -13.79 -3.77
N TRP A 300 6.37 -12.89 -4.67
CA TRP A 300 5.22 -11.99 -4.53
C TRP A 300 4.76 -11.50 -5.90
N THR A 301 3.58 -10.89 -5.93
CA THR A 301 3.10 -10.09 -7.06
C THR A 301 3.06 -8.61 -6.67
N ARG A 302 2.88 -7.73 -7.65
CA ARG A 302 2.58 -6.33 -7.37
C ARG A 302 1.26 -6.19 -6.63
N ASP A 303 1.08 -5.01 -6.05
CA ASP A 303 -0.15 -4.65 -5.38
C ASP A 303 -1.37 -4.90 -6.29
N ARG A 304 -2.47 -5.40 -5.70
CA ARG A 304 -3.74 -5.74 -6.37
C ARG A 304 -3.74 -7.03 -7.18
N GLN A 305 -2.61 -7.70 -7.32
CA GLN A 305 -2.47 -8.92 -8.10
C GLN A 305 -2.34 -10.15 -7.20
N VAL A 306 -2.59 -11.32 -7.79
CA VAL A 306 -2.24 -12.63 -7.25
C VAL A 306 -1.81 -13.56 -8.39
N LEU A 307 -1.03 -14.58 -8.06
CA LEU A 307 -0.64 -15.67 -8.96
C LEU A 307 -0.85 -17.00 -8.24
N PRO A 308 -1.72 -17.90 -8.74
CA PRO A 308 -1.89 -19.24 -8.16
C PRO A 308 -0.56 -20.00 -8.05
N LEU A 309 -0.29 -20.64 -6.92
CA LEU A 309 0.97 -21.39 -6.73
C LEU A 309 1.09 -22.58 -7.68
N GLN A 310 -0.03 -23.20 -8.05
CA GLN A 310 -0.07 -24.30 -9.02
C GLN A 310 0.45 -23.91 -10.42
N ASP A 311 0.53 -22.62 -10.73
CA ASP A 311 1.11 -22.13 -11.99
C ASP A 311 2.65 -22.10 -11.95
N LEU A 312 3.24 -22.24 -10.76
CA LEU A 312 4.69 -22.24 -10.53
C LEU A 312 5.21 -23.59 -10.02
N TYR A 313 4.41 -24.30 -9.24
CA TYR A 313 4.80 -25.48 -8.48
C TYR A 313 3.85 -26.63 -8.74
N THR A 314 4.39 -27.85 -8.76
CA THR A 314 3.58 -29.07 -8.76
C THR A 314 2.87 -29.22 -7.41
N GLN A 315 1.79 -30.02 -7.38
CA GLN A 315 1.07 -30.29 -6.12
C GLN A 315 2.00 -30.93 -5.07
N GLN A 316 2.87 -31.84 -5.47
CA GLN A 316 3.85 -32.46 -4.58
C GLN A 316 4.76 -31.41 -3.92
N GLN A 317 5.27 -30.46 -4.69
CA GLN A 317 6.10 -29.37 -4.16
C GLN A 317 5.33 -28.50 -3.16
N ILE A 318 4.08 -28.17 -3.47
CA ILE A 318 3.22 -27.40 -2.54
C ILE A 318 2.99 -28.20 -1.25
N ASP A 319 2.77 -29.50 -1.35
CA ASP A 319 2.48 -30.37 -0.20
C ASP A 319 3.69 -30.54 0.72
N GLU A 320 4.90 -30.61 0.16
CA GLU A 320 6.17 -30.79 0.87
C GLU A 320 6.77 -29.48 1.39
N ALA A 321 6.35 -28.33 0.86
CA ALA A 321 6.89 -27.03 1.24
C ALA A 321 6.45 -26.54 2.63
N THR A 322 7.33 -25.79 3.28
CA THR A 322 7.00 -24.98 4.46
C THR A 322 6.80 -23.53 4.04
N PHE A 323 5.63 -22.98 4.34
CA PHE A 323 5.27 -21.59 4.01
C PHE A 323 5.46 -20.67 5.21
N ILE A 324 6.15 -19.55 4.99
CA ILE A 324 6.49 -18.59 6.04
C ILE A 324 6.13 -17.19 5.54
N ASP A 325 5.48 -16.40 6.40
CA ASP A 325 5.07 -15.04 6.07
C ASP A 325 6.25 -14.04 6.15
N SER A 326 5.99 -12.77 5.82
CA SER A 326 6.98 -11.69 5.94
C SER A 326 7.58 -11.59 7.34
N SER A 327 6.82 -11.84 8.40
CA SER A 327 7.25 -11.65 9.80
C SER A 327 8.05 -12.83 10.37
N GLY A 328 8.08 -13.97 9.66
CA GLY A 328 8.76 -15.19 10.05
C GLY A 328 7.87 -16.21 10.75
N GLU A 329 6.54 -16.02 10.70
CA GLU A 329 5.56 -16.98 11.19
C GLU A 329 5.27 -18.04 10.13
N THR A 330 5.32 -19.31 10.54
CA THR A 330 4.96 -20.43 9.66
C THR A 330 3.45 -20.51 9.51
N LEU A 331 2.97 -20.57 8.27
CA LEU A 331 1.54 -20.73 8.00
C LEU A 331 1.08 -22.11 8.45
N ASN A 332 -0.07 -22.15 9.12
CA ASN A 332 -0.71 -23.40 9.56
C ASN A 332 -1.56 -24.08 8.45
N HIS A 333 -1.50 -23.55 7.24
CA HIS A 333 -2.19 -24.05 6.05
C HIS A 333 -1.24 -23.96 4.85
N ARG A 334 -1.63 -24.63 3.75
CA ARG A 334 -0.94 -24.48 2.47
C ARG A 334 -1.36 -23.17 1.83
N ALA A 335 -0.39 -22.36 1.42
CA ALA A 335 -0.67 -21.16 0.64
C ALA A 335 -1.28 -21.53 -0.71
N ILE A 336 -2.14 -20.67 -1.22
CA ILE A 336 -2.88 -20.89 -2.47
C ILE A 336 -2.25 -20.06 -3.61
N SER A 337 -1.82 -18.84 -3.31
CA SER A 337 -1.32 -17.89 -4.30
C SER A 337 -0.14 -17.07 -3.77
N LEU A 338 0.76 -16.65 -4.66
CA LEU A 338 1.54 -15.44 -4.42
C LEU A 338 0.62 -14.22 -4.47
N SER A 339 0.86 -13.24 -3.60
CA SER A 339 0.10 -11.99 -3.54
C SER A 339 1.04 -10.81 -3.32
N GLU A 340 0.50 -9.63 -2.99
CA GLU A 340 1.31 -8.47 -2.60
C GLU A 340 2.15 -8.67 -1.33
N GLN A 341 1.88 -9.75 -0.59
CA GLN A 341 2.67 -10.16 0.56
C GLN A 341 3.79 -11.12 0.11
N PRO A 342 5.06 -10.81 0.45
CA PRO A 342 6.15 -11.77 0.30
C PRO A 342 5.85 -13.09 1.01
N LEU A 343 5.89 -14.16 0.23
CA LEU A 343 5.78 -15.52 0.72
C LEU A 343 7.16 -16.19 0.63
N PHE A 344 7.62 -16.71 1.76
CA PHE A 344 8.82 -17.53 1.84
C PHE A 344 8.39 -19.00 1.76
N ILE A 345 8.95 -19.74 0.80
CA ILE A 345 8.63 -21.14 0.54
C ILE A 345 9.92 -21.93 0.71
N GLN A 346 10.00 -22.71 1.79
CA GLN A 346 11.19 -23.48 2.14
C GLN A 346 11.01 -24.94 1.74
N PHE A 347 12.01 -25.48 1.05
CA PHE A 347 12.09 -26.87 0.62
C PHE A 347 13.28 -27.56 1.32
N SER A 348 13.07 -28.81 1.75
CA SER A 348 14.14 -29.63 2.35
C SER A 348 15.25 -29.97 1.36
N ASP A 349 14.91 -30.06 0.08
CA ASP A 349 15.83 -30.41 -1.00
C ASP A 349 15.79 -29.35 -2.11
N ALA A 350 16.85 -29.30 -2.91
CA ALA A 350 16.91 -28.43 -4.07
C ALA A 350 15.81 -28.79 -5.09
N GLN A 351 15.05 -27.78 -5.52
CA GLN A 351 14.01 -27.93 -6.52
C GLN A 351 14.59 -27.72 -7.92
N GLU A 352 14.08 -28.47 -8.89
CA GLU A 352 14.40 -28.27 -10.30
C GLU A 352 13.78 -26.99 -10.87
N THR A 353 12.78 -26.42 -10.19
CA THR A 353 12.02 -25.24 -10.61
C THR A 353 12.93 -24.02 -10.71
N LYS A 354 13.50 -23.78 -11.88
CA LYS A 354 14.20 -22.55 -12.26
C LYS A 354 13.50 -21.94 -13.46
N LEU A 355 13.04 -20.69 -13.29
CA LEU A 355 12.31 -19.94 -14.30
C LEU A 355 13.11 -18.72 -14.73
N ASN A 356 13.28 -18.55 -16.03
CA ASN A 356 13.81 -17.31 -16.58
C ASN A 356 12.70 -16.23 -16.68
N VAL A 357 13.12 -15.00 -17.00
CA VAL A 357 12.21 -13.84 -17.09
C VAL A 357 11.09 -14.08 -18.11
N GLU A 358 11.41 -14.64 -19.29
CA GLU A 358 10.41 -14.88 -20.34
C GLU A 358 9.36 -15.92 -19.92
N GLN A 359 9.76 -16.95 -19.17
CA GLN A 359 8.83 -17.94 -18.63
C GLN A 359 7.89 -17.30 -17.60
N ILE A 360 8.41 -16.48 -16.70
CA ILE A 360 7.59 -15.75 -15.71
C ILE A 360 6.66 -14.75 -16.41
N GLU A 361 7.11 -14.05 -17.45
CA GLU A 361 6.29 -13.08 -18.20
C GLU A 361 5.12 -13.72 -18.96
N ARG A 362 5.20 -15.02 -19.26
CA ARG A 362 4.11 -15.80 -19.89
C ARG A 362 3.04 -16.23 -18.90
N LEU A 363 3.31 -16.18 -17.59
CA LEU A 363 2.32 -16.50 -16.57
C LEU A 363 1.22 -15.43 -16.55
N ASP A 364 -0.02 -15.88 -16.44
CA ASP A 364 -1.18 -15.00 -16.45
C ASP A 364 -1.39 -14.40 -15.06
N VAL A 365 -1.32 -13.07 -15.00
CA VAL A 365 -1.65 -12.30 -13.81
C VAL A 365 -2.66 -11.25 -14.23
N SER A 366 -3.91 -11.44 -13.79
CA SER A 366 -4.99 -10.53 -14.15
C SER A 366 -4.65 -9.09 -13.75
N LYS A 367 -4.79 -8.18 -14.71
CA LYS A 367 -4.65 -6.72 -14.50
C LYS A 367 -5.99 -6.04 -14.27
N ASP A 368 -7.09 -6.72 -14.59
CA ASP A 368 -8.45 -6.17 -14.54
C ASP A 368 -9.11 -6.49 -13.20
N VAL A 369 -8.82 -7.66 -12.62
CA VAL A 369 -9.39 -8.10 -11.34
C VAL A 369 -8.49 -7.67 -10.19
N ILE A 370 -9.09 -7.05 -9.17
CA ILE A 370 -8.38 -6.52 -8.00
C ILE A 370 -8.46 -7.48 -6.83
N PHE A 371 -7.31 -7.92 -6.36
CA PHE A 371 -7.16 -8.78 -5.20
C PHE A 371 -6.66 -7.96 -3.99
N PRO A 372 -7.46 -7.83 -2.92
CA PRO A 372 -7.05 -7.09 -1.73
C PRO A 372 -6.18 -7.96 -0.83
N TYR A 373 -5.45 -7.32 0.08
CA TYR A 373 -4.94 -8.01 1.25
C TYR A 373 -5.99 -7.92 2.37
N VAL A 374 -6.33 -9.07 2.94
CA VAL A 374 -7.17 -9.19 4.13
C VAL A 374 -6.51 -10.24 5.03
N ASP A 375 -6.34 -9.90 6.31
CA ASP A 375 -5.70 -10.80 7.25
C ASP A 375 -6.47 -12.13 7.39
N GLY A 376 -5.75 -13.25 7.31
CA GLY A 376 -6.32 -14.60 7.36
C GLY A 376 -7.18 -15.01 6.15
N VAL A 377 -7.17 -14.25 5.05
CA VAL A 377 -7.92 -14.56 3.83
C VAL A 377 -7.00 -14.48 2.61
N GLU A 378 -6.91 -15.59 1.89
CA GLU A 378 -6.27 -15.66 0.58
C GLU A 378 -7.27 -15.44 -0.54
N PHE A 379 -6.80 -14.92 -1.67
CA PHE A 379 -7.62 -14.73 -2.85
C PHE A 379 -6.96 -15.38 -4.07
N THR A 380 -7.78 -15.92 -4.96
CA THR A 380 -7.29 -16.54 -6.19
C THR A 380 -8.29 -16.38 -7.34
N PRO A 381 -7.83 -16.23 -8.60
CA PRO A 381 -8.71 -16.37 -9.76
C PRO A 381 -9.31 -17.78 -9.80
N TRP A 382 -10.50 -17.90 -10.39
CA TRP A 382 -11.16 -19.19 -10.56
C TRP A 382 -11.67 -19.38 -11.98
N HIS A 383 -11.49 -20.58 -12.51
CA HIS A 383 -12.04 -21.02 -13.78
C HIS A 383 -12.62 -22.44 -13.66
N GLU A 384 -13.91 -22.59 -13.97
CA GLU A 384 -14.57 -23.90 -13.99
C GLU A 384 -15.67 -23.95 -15.07
N GLY A 385 -15.46 -24.80 -16.09
CA GLY A 385 -16.32 -24.85 -17.27
C GLY A 385 -16.36 -23.49 -18.00
N ASP A 386 -17.55 -22.91 -18.16
CA ASP A 386 -17.74 -21.59 -18.77
C ASP A 386 -17.63 -20.44 -17.74
N TRP A 387 -17.42 -20.74 -16.45
CA TRP A 387 -17.37 -19.76 -15.39
C TRP A 387 -15.95 -19.26 -15.16
N ASN A 388 -15.81 -17.93 -15.11
CA ASN A 388 -14.59 -17.22 -14.78
C ASN A 388 -14.86 -16.29 -13.61
N GLY A 389 -13.87 -16.07 -12.74
CA GLY A 389 -14.11 -15.26 -11.56
C GLY A 389 -12.93 -15.15 -10.62
N ALA A 390 -13.25 -14.80 -9.38
CA ALA A 390 -12.31 -14.84 -8.26
C ALA A 390 -13.02 -15.29 -7.00
N ILE A 391 -12.25 -15.87 -6.09
CA ILE A 391 -12.73 -16.38 -4.82
C ILE A 391 -11.82 -15.97 -3.68
N ALA A 392 -12.44 -15.75 -2.52
CA ALA A 392 -11.79 -15.56 -1.23
C ALA A 392 -11.87 -16.86 -0.42
N VAL A 393 -10.75 -17.25 0.16
CA VAL A 393 -10.59 -18.50 0.93
C VAL A 393 -10.00 -18.13 2.29
N LYS A 394 -10.75 -18.41 3.36
CA LYS A 394 -10.25 -18.21 4.73
C LYS A 394 -9.18 -19.27 5.03
N ALA A 395 -8.22 -18.94 5.89
CA ALA A 395 -7.24 -19.91 6.37
C ALA A 395 -7.92 -21.19 6.89
N GLY A 396 -7.51 -22.35 6.34
CA GLY A 396 -8.09 -23.65 6.66
C GLY A 396 -9.30 -24.09 5.81
N GLU A 397 -9.88 -23.21 4.98
CA GLU A 397 -10.90 -23.63 4.00
C GLU A 397 -10.26 -24.39 2.83
N ASN A 398 -10.92 -25.43 2.34
CA ASN A 398 -10.50 -26.11 1.12
C ASN A 398 -10.92 -25.30 -0.12
N LEU A 399 -9.96 -24.88 -0.94
CA LEU A 399 -10.21 -24.06 -2.13
C LEU A 399 -11.22 -24.69 -3.10
N GLN A 400 -11.05 -25.98 -3.43
CA GLN A 400 -11.87 -26.66 -4.42
C GLN A 400 -13.32 -26.79 -3.94
N GLU A 401 -13.51 -27.20 -2.69
CA GLU A 401 -14.83 -27.28 -2.05
C GLU A 401 -15.51 -25.90 -1.95
N LYS A 402 -14.74 -24.88 -1.54
CA LYS A 402 -15.20 -23.49 -1.49
C LYS A 402 -15.63 -22.99 -2.85
N ALA A 403 -14.83 -23.20 -3.88
CA ALA A 403 -15.15 -22.71 -5.21
C ALA A 403 -16.34 -23.43 -5.82
N HIS A 404 -16.39 -24.75 -5.71
CA HIS A 404 -17.50 -25.54 -6.22
C HIS A 404 -18.82 -25.14 -5.53
N SER A 405 -18.84 -25.03 -4.20
CA SER A 405 -20.06 -24.65 -3.45
C SER A 405 -20.56 -23.23 -3.78
N MET A 406 -19.68 -22.33 -4.23
CA MET A 406 -20.00 -20.94 -4.56
C MET A 406 -20.40 -20.74 -6.03
N LEU A 407 -20.34 -21.76 -6.87
CA LEU A 407 -20.79 -21.65 -8.26
C LEU A 407 -22.27 -21.26 -8.34
N PRO A 408 -22.67 -20.42 -9.32
CA PRO A 408 -24.05 -19.96 -9.42
C PRO A 408 -25.11 -21.06 -9.48
N GLU A 409 -24.81 -22.18 -10.14
CA GLU A 409 -25.72 -23.34 -10.23
C GLU A 409 -26.07 -23.86 -8.82
N ASN A 410 -25.07 -23.91 -7.93
CA ASN A 410 -25.19 -24.38 -6.55
C ASN A 410 -25.81 -23.33 -5.62
N LEU A 411 -25.55 -22.04 -5.87
CA LEU A 411 -26.16 -20.96 -5.08
C LEU A 411 -27.66 -20.80 -5.35
N LEU A 412 -28.11 -21.08 -6.57
CA LEU A 412 -29.51 -20.90 -6.98
C LEU A 412 -30.46 -21.96 -6.39
N ILE A 413 -29.95 -23.14 -6.04
CA ILE A 413 -30.75 -24.22 -5.44
C ILE A 413 -30.93 -24.05 -3.92
N LEU A 414 -30.11 -23.21 -3.28
CA LEU A 414 -30.16 -23.00 -1.83
C LEU A 414 -31.44 -22.23 -1.41
N PRO A 415 -31.99 -22.54 -0.22
CA PRO A 415 -33.12 -21.79 0.33
C PRO A 415 -32.82 -20.29 0.44
N GLN A 416 -33.75 -19.46 -0.03
CA GLN A 416 -33.64 -18.01 0.07
C GLN A 416 -34.17 -17.55 1.43
N LEU A 417 -33.29 -17.08 2.30
CA LEU A 417 -33.65 -16.57 3.64
C LEU A 417 -34.43 -15.25 3.55
N GLY A 418 -34.13 -14.43 2.54
CA GLY A 418 -34.82 -13.17 2.29
C GLY A 418 -34.48 -12.58 0.93
N VAL A 419 -35.48 -12.01 0.25
CA VAL A 419 -35.32 -11.35 -1.06
C VAL A 419 -35.37 -9.84 -0.88
N HIS A 420 -34.20 -9.21 -0.93
CA HIS A 420 -34.03 -7.76 -0.75
C HIS A 420 -34.44 -6.97 -1.98
N ARG A 421 -34.31 -7.58 -3.17
CA ARG A 421 -34.67 -6.98 -4.45
C ARG A 421 -34.88 -8.05 -5.51
N ASP A 422 -35.96 -7.96 -6.27
CA ASP A 422 -36.16 -8.77 -7.49
C ASP A 422 -36.77 -7.92 -8.60
N GLN A 423 -35.90 -7.34 -9.44
CA GLN A 423 -36.31 -6.59 -10.63
C GLN A 423 -35.31 -6.87 -11.76
N ARG A 424 -34.61 -5.83 -12.25
CA ARG A 424 -33.53 -5.97 -13.24
C ARG A 424 -32.27 -6.64 -12.69
N ASN A 425 -32.11 -6.64 -11.37
CA ASN A 425 -31.12 -7.42 -10.64
C ASN A 425 -31.90 -8.13 -9.53
N LYS A 426 -31.46 -9.34 -9.16
CA LYS A 426 -31.95 -10.04 -7.98
C LYS A 426 -30.89 -9.98 -6.88
N VAL A 427 -31.31 -9.69 -5.65
CA VAL A 427 -30.46 -9.66 -4.46
C VAL A 427 -31.18 -10.42 -3.36
N TRP A 428 -30.56 -11.46 -2.82
CA TRP A 428 -31.14 -12.30 -1.79
C TRP A 428 -30.07 -12.81 -0.81
N SER A 429 -30.50 -13.25 0.36
CA SER A 429 -29.65 -13.88 1.36
C SER A 429 -29.80 -15.40 1.35
N ILE A 430 -28.71 -16.11 1.61
CA ILE A 430 -28.64 -17.58 1.77
C ILE A 430 -27.81 -17.92 3.01
N LYS A 431 -27.95 -19.14 3.53
CA LYS A 431 -26.93 -19.69 4.43
C LYS A 431 -25.65 -19.97 3.65
N ASN A 432 -24.49 -19.76 4.27
CA ASN A 432 -23.22 -20.16 3.68
C ASN A 432 -23.20 -21.70 3.56
N PRO A 433 -22.99 -22.26 2.35
CA PRO A 433 -23.02 -23.71 2.13
C PRO A 433 -21.95 -24.47 2.92
N LEU A 434 -20.84 -23.84 3.29
CA LEU A 434 -19.77 -24.46 4.07
C LEU A 434 -19.84 -24.16 5.58
N ASN A 435 -20.60 -23.13 5.97
CA ASN A 435 -20.78 -22.76 7.37
C ASN A 435 -22.22 -22.27 7.61
N PRO A 436 -23.16 -23.14 7.99
CA PRO A 436 -24.58 -22.80 8.12
C PRO A 436 -24.94 -21.70 9.13
N ASP A 437 -23.99 -21.29 9.98
CA ASP A 437 -24.13 -20.18 10.93
C ASP A 437 -23.85 -18.82 10.30
N GLU A 438 -23.17 -18.79 9.15
CA GLU A 438 -22.93 -17.59 8.38
C GLU A 438 -24.03 -17.37 7.32
N ILE A 439 -24.36 -16.10 7.08
CA ILE A 439 -25.30 -15.68 6.03
C ILE A 439 -24.52 -14.96 4.94
N LEU A 440 -24.82 -15.28 3.68
CA LEU A 440 -24.24 -14.62 2.51
C LEU A 440 -25.30 -13.84 1.74
N VAL A 441 -24.88 -12.80 1.03
CA VAL A 441 -25.70 -12.06 0.07
C VAL A 441 -25.26 -12.39 -1.34
N VAL A 442 -26.19 -12.88 -2.15
CA VAL A 442 -25.98 -13.13 -3.58
C VAL A 442 -26.64 -12.03 -4.41
N LYS A 443 -25.88 -11.48 -5.35
CA LYS A 443 -26.33 -10.46 -6.31
C LYS A 443 -26.24 -11.00 -7.72
N GLU A 444 -27.39 -11.32 -8.29
CA GLU A 444 -27.51 -11.72 -9.70
C GLU A 444 -27.88 -10.50 -10.55
N ASN A 445 -27.11 -10.28 -11.61
CA ASN A 445 -27.39 -9.21 -12.56
C ASN A 445 -27.90 -9.76 -13.90
N ARG A 446 -29.20 -9.58 -14.11
CA ARG A 446 -29.94 -9.95 -15.32
C ARG A 446 -29.88 -8.84 -16.36
N ALA A 447 -28.72 -8.65 -17.00
CA ALA A 447 -28.57 -7.62 -18.01
C ALA A 447 -29.39 -7.93 -19.28
N GLN A 448 -30.22 -6.98 -19.72
CA GLN A 448 -31.08 -7.11 -20.90
C GLN A 448 -30.73 -6.09 -22.00
N GLY A 449 -30.94 -6.46 -23.26
CA GLY A 449 -30.82 -5.60 -24.43
C GLY A 449 -29.41 -5.01 -24.65
N LEU A 450 -29.35 -3.74 -25.08
CA LEU A 450 -28.10 -3.02 -25.40
C LEU A 450 -27.07 -3.00 -24.25
N LYS A 451 -27.50 -3.16 -22.99
CA LYS A 451 -26.58 -3.22 -21.85
C LYS A 451 -25.72 -4.49 -21.86
N LYS A 452 -26.23 -5.60 -22.42
CA LYS A 452 -25.45 -6.83 -22.58
C LYS A 452 -24.27 -6.63 -23.54
N PHE A 453 -24.48 -5.83 -24.58
CA PHE A 453 -23.42 -5.45 -25.53
C PHE A 453 -22.32 -4.61 -24.87
N SER A 454 -22.67 -3.75 -23.90
CA SER A 454 -21.68 -2.91 -23.22
C SER A 454 -20.62 -3.69 -22.43
N TYR A 455 -20.91 -4.95 -22.05
CA TYR A 455 -19.94 -5.81 -21.34
C TYR A 455 -18.82 -6.35 -22.23
N ARG A 456 -18.89 -6.16 -23.55
CA ARG A 456 -17.75 -6.43 -24.44
C ARG A 456 -16.61 -5.43 -24.30
N PHE A 457 -16.90 -4.26 -23.73
CA PHE A 457 -15.96 -3.14 -23.63
C PHE A 457 -15.83 -2.60 -22.21
N LYS A 458 -16.53 -3.20 -21.24
CA LYS A 458 -16.57 -2.76 -19.84
C LYS A 458 -16.72 -3.96 -18.93
N ALA A 459 -16.02 -3.91 -17.81
CA ALA A 459 -16.18 -4.82 -16.68
C ALA A 459 -17.65 -5.12 -16.35
N SER A 460 -17.92 -6.39 -16.03
CA SER A 460 -19.25 -6.85 -15.64
C SER A 460 -19.71 -6.20 -14.35
N LYS A 461 -21.01 -6.29 -13.98
CA LYS A 461 -21.39 -5.74 -12.67
C LYS A 461 -20.78 -6.56 -11.53
N GLY A 462 -20.61 -7.87 -11.69
CA GLY A 462 -19.98 -8.72 -10.68
C GLY A 462 -18.55 -8.28 -10.42
N GLU A 463 -17.74 -8.20 -11.48
CA GLU A 463 -16.35 -7.74 -11.44
C GLU A 463 -16.25 -6.31 -10.88
N ARG A 464 -17.12 -5.38 -11.28
CA ARG A 464 -17.10 -4.02 -10.70
C ARG A 464 -17.45 -3.99 -9.21
N HIS A 465 -18.34 -4.86 -8.73
CA HIS A 465 -18.60 -4.95 -7.29
C HIS A 465 -17.40 -5.54 -6.56
N TRP A 466 -16.80 -6.59 -7.10
CA TRP A 466 -15.58 -7.19 -6.57
C TRP A 466 -14.46 -6.16 -6.49
N ASN A 467 -14.07 -5.56 -7.62
CA ASN A 467 -12.99 -4.59 -7.70
C ASN A 467 -13.22 -3.39 -6.78
N ASN A 468 -14.45 -2.86 -6.73
CA ASN A 468 -14.75 -1.74 -5.86
C ASN A 468 -14.73 -2.14 -4.37
N ALA A 469 -15.17 -3.35 -4.01
CA ALA A 469 -15.08 -3.84 -2.63
C ALA A 469 -13.61 -4.02 -2.23
N SER A 470 -12.82 -4.67 -3.08
CA SER A 470 -11.40 -4.89 -2.88
C SER A 470 -10.63 -3.58 -2.71
N GLU A 471 -10.86 -2.58 -3.57
CA GLU A 471 -10.24 -1.25 -3.42
C GLU A 471 -10.73 -0.50 -2.17
N MET A 472 -11.99 -0.62 -1.80
CA MET A 472 -12.52 -0.01 -0.57
C MET A 472 -11.84 -0.60 0.67
N ILE A 473 -11.74 -1.93 0.75
CA ILE A 473 -11.05 -2.64 1.83
C ILE A 473 -9.59 -2.20 1.92
N ARG A 474 -8.85 -2.23 0.80
CA ARG A 474 -7.44 -1.79 0.77
C ARG A 474 -7.24 -0.36 1.29
N ARG A 475 -8.24 0.50 1.14
CA ARG A 475 -8.21 1.90 1.56
C ARG A 475 -8.93 2.15 2.90
N GLY A 476 -9.29 1.11 3.64
CA GLY A 476 -9.97 1.23 4.93
C GLY A 476 -11.39 1.79 4.88
N VAL A 477 -12.09 1.64 3.76
CA VAL A 477 -13.50 2.00 3.64
C VAL A 477 -14.32 0.72 3.78
N ASN A 478 -15.15 0.68 4.82
CA ASN A 478 -15.94 -0.52 5.13
C ASN A 478 -16.96 -0.81 4.03
N SER A 479 -16.87 -2.01 3.46
CA SER A 479 -17.85 -2.62 2.56
C SER A 479 -17.95 -4.11 2.89
N PRO A 480 -19.09 -4.79 2.65
CA PRO A 480 -19.19 -6.21 2.94
C PRO A 480 -18.12 -6.99 2.19
N LYS A 481 -17.38 -7.86 2.89
CA LYS A 481 -16.20 -8.51 2.31
C LYS A 481 -16.62 -9.34 1.10
N PRO A 482 -15.89 -9.22 -0.03
CA PRO A 482 -16.17 -10.01 -1.22
C PRO A 482 -15.77 -11.46 -0.94
N ILE A 483 -16.67 -12.40 -1.25
CA ILE A 483 -16.44 -13.84 -1.08
C ILE A 483 -16.16 -14.49 -2.42
N ALA A 484 -16.99 -14.17 -3.43
CA ALA A 484 -16.77 -14.65 -4.78
C ALA A 484 -17.42 -13.72 -5.79
N TYR A 485 -16.91 -13.71 -7.02
CA TYR A 485 -17.69 -13.28 -8.17
C TYR A 485 -17.47 -14.27 -9.32
N PHE A 486 -18.53 -14.48 -10.10
CA PHE A 486 -18.48 -15.38 -11.25
C PHE A 486 -19.18 -14.75 -12.44
N GLU A 487 -18.60 -14.93 -13.62
CA GLU A 487 -19.20 -14.54 -14.88
C GLU A 487 -19.08 -15.65 -15.92
N ARG A 488 -20.15 -15.81 -16.70
CA ARG A 488 -20.22 -16.79 -17.76
C ARG A 488 -20.08 -16.12 -19.11
N THR A 489 -19.04 -16.45 -19.84
CA THR A 489 -18.80 -15.92 -21.18
C THR A 489 -19.31 -16.88 -22.25
N LYS A 490 -20.01 -16.35 -23.26
CA LYS A 490 -20.41 -17.12 -24.46
C LYS A 490 -20.23 -16.24 -25.69
N ASN A 491 -19.46 -16.69 -26.68
CA ASN A 491 -19.11 -15.91 -27.89
C ASN A 491 -18.59 -14.50 -27.56
N ALA A 492 -17.63 -14.42 -26.63
CA ALA A 492 -17.03 -13.18 -26.12
C ALA A 492 -18.04 -12.16 -25.53
N ALA A 493 -19.22 -12.61 -25.09
CA ALA A 493 -20.18 -11.78 -24.36
C ALA A 493 -20.50 -12.38 -23.00
N ILE A 494 -20.43 -11.57 -21.94
CA ILE A 494 -20.86 -11.95 -20.61
C ILE A 494 -22.38 -12.13 -20.61
N THR A 495 -22.83 -13.34 -20.29
CA THR A 495 -24.25 -13.72 -20.29
C THR A 495 -24.87 -13.65 -18.92
N HIS A 496 -24.13 -14.10 -17.90
CA HIS A 496 -24.53 -14.12 -16.50
C HIS A 496 -23.37 -13.63 -15.66
N ASN A 497 -23.68 -12.92 -14.57
CA ASN A 497 -22.68 -12.43 -13.63
C ASN A 497 -23.28 -12.34 -12.23
N TYR A 498 -22.54 -12.89 -11.28
CA TYR A 498 -22.89 -13.06 -9.87
C TYR A 498 -21.81 -12.42 -9.00
N TYR A 499 -22.23 -11.88 -7.88
CA TYR A 499 -21.35 -11.39 -6.83
C TYR A 499 -21.88 -11.87 -5.48
N VAL A 500 -21.01 -12.45 -4.67
CA VAL A 500 -21.28 -12.98 -3.35
C VAL A 500 -20.44 -12.20 -2.34
N CYS A 501 -21.08 -11.73 -1.28
CA CYS A 501 -20.41 -11.06 -0.17
C CYS A 501 -21.02 -11.46 1.15
N GLU A 502 -20.33 -11.11 2.24
CA GLU A 502 -20.85 -11.26 3.59
C GLU A 502 -22.19 -10.51 3.76
N PHE A 503 -23.06 -11.06 4.60
CA PHE A 503 -24.24 -10.36 5.10
C PHE A 503 -23.86 -9.50 6.32
N VAL A 504 -24.35 -8.26 6.36
CA VAL A 504 -24.16 -7.38 7.51
C VAL A 504 -25.31 -7.60 8.48
N ALA A 505 -25.08 -8.41 9.52
CA ALA A 505 -26.06 -8.69 10.56
C ALA A 505 -26.36 -7.45 11.42
N ASP A 506 -27.56 -7.43 12.02
CA ASP A 506 -28.02 -6.40 12.97
C ASP A 506 -27.89 -4.94 12.50
N ALA A 507 -27.87 -4.76 11.18
CA ALA A 507 -27.71 -3.46 10.57
C ALA A 507 -29.03 -2.70 10.40
N PHE A 508 -28.98 -1.39 10.62
CA PHE A 508 -30.06 -0.45 10.31
C PHE A 508 -29.65 0.50 9.19
N SER A 509 -30.61 1.00 8.40
CA SER A 509 -30.30 1.85 7.23
C SER A 509 -30.28 3.33 7.59
N ALA A 510 -29.28 4.07 7.09
CA ALA A 510 -29.25 5.53 7.20
C ALA A 510 -30.46 6.21 6.56
N ARG A 511 -31.07 5.60 5.54
CA ARG A 511 -32.31 6.11 4.93
C ARG A 511 -33.44 6.17 5.95
N ASP A 512 -33.59 5.10 6.73
CA ASP A 512 -34.74 4.94 7.61
C ASP A 512 -34.58 5.84 8.84
N ALA A 513 -33.35 5.98 9.36
CA ALA A 513 -33.00 7.02 10.34
C ALA A 513 -33.29 8.44 9.82
N PHE A 514 -32.86 8.77 8.60
CA PHE A 514 -33.09 10.10 8.03
C PHE A 514 -34.57 10.42 7.79
N MET A 515 -35.39 9.41 7.45
CA MET A 515 -36.83 9.61 7.33
C MET A 515 -37.46 9.89 8.70
N ALA A 516 -37.06 9.16 9.76
CA ALA A 516 -37.53 9.42 11.11
C ALA A 516 -37.18 10.85 11.58
N PHE A 517 -35.95 11.31 11.32
CA PHE A 517 -35.54 12.68 11.68
C PHE A 517 -36.27 13.75 10.89
N ALA A 518 -36.60 13.49 9.63
CA ALA A 518 -37.42 14.39 8.82
C ALA A 518 -38.89 14.44 9.29
N GLU A 519 -39.35 13.42 10.02
CA GLU A 519 -40.67 13.35 10.64
C GLU A 519 -40.69 13.97 12.06
N GLY A 520 -39.54 14.39 12.58
CA GLY A 520 -39.40 15.09 13.86
C GLY A 520 -38.80 14.25 15.00
N GLU A 521 -38.39 13.01 14.74
CA GLU A 521 -37.70 12.19 15.74
C GLU A 521 -36.29 12.73 16.01
N GLU A 522 -35.85 12.63 17.27
CA GLU A 522 -34.51 13.06 17.70
C GLU A 522 -33.53 11.88 17.85
N GLN A 523 -34.06 10.65 17.87
CA GLN A 523 -33.27 9.44 18.08
C GLN A 523 -33.72 8.31 17.14
N TYR A 524 -32.79 7.43 16.79
CA TYR A 524 -33.08 6.23 16.01
C TYR A 524 -32.14 5.10 16.40
N ALA A 525 -32.67 3.88 16.56
CA ALA A 525 -31.90 2.69 16.96
C ALA A 525 -31.04 2.90 18.24
N GLY A 526 -31.52 3.72 19.18
CA GLY A 526 -30.82 4.02 20.44
C GLY A 526 -29.71 5.07 20.33
N PHE A 527 -29.59 5.76 19.18
CA PHE A 527 -28.61 6.83 18.97
C PHE A 527 -29.30 8.17 18.71
N ASP A 528 -28.70 9.24 19.26
CA ASP A 528 -29.05 10.62 18.95
C ASP A 528 -28.75 10.97 17.48
N LYS A 529 -29.59 11.81 16.88
CA LYS A 529 -29.44 12.21 15.47
C LYS A 529 -28.07 12.80 15.15
N HIS A 530 -27.45 13.55 16.06
CA HIS A 530 -26.14 14.16 15.85
C HIS A 530 -25.02 13.11 15.84
N ILE A 531 -25.16 12.02 16.61
CA ILE A 531 -24.23 10.89 16.58
C ILE A 531 -24.30 10.20 15.22
N ILE A 532 -25.52 9.95 14.71
CA ILE A 532 -25.74 9.36 13.38
C ILE A 532 -25.21 10.26 12.26
N TYR A 533 -25.49 11.58 12.32
CA TYR A 533 -24.96 12.53 11.34
C TYR A 533 -23.43 12.54 11.34
N ARG A 534 -22.80 12.56 12.52
CA ARG A 534 -21.35 12.53 12.65
C ARG A 534 -20.76 11.25 12.07
N ALA A 535 -21.31 10.07 12.41
CA ALA A 535 -20.82 8.79 11.89
C ALA A 535 -20.89 8.73 10.35
N ILE A 536 -22.02 9.14 9.76
CA ILE A 536 -22.19 9.16 8.31
C ILE A 536 -21.29 10.21 7.64
N ALA A 537 -21.15 11.39 8.23
CA ALA A 537 -20.30 12.46 7.73
C ALA A 537 -18.81 12.05 7.76
N GLN A 538 -18.34 11.49 8.87
CA GLN A 538 -17.00 10.94 9.05
C GLN A 538 -16.70 9.87 8.01
N PHE A 539 -17.59 8.87 7.88
CA PHE A 539 -17.44 7.80 6.90
C PHE A 539 -17.38 8.33 5.46
N THR A 540 -18.31 9.22 5.11
CA THR A 540 -18.39 9.80 3.77
C THR A 540 -17.16 10.66 3.46
N CYS A 541 -16.68 11.44 4.45
CA CYS A 541 -15.48 12.25 4.31
C CYS A 541 -14.23 11.36 4.15
N LYS A 542 -14.10 10.30 4.96
CA LYS A 542 -13.03 9.29 4.86
C LYS A 542 -13.02 8.65 3.47
N MET A 543 -14.17 8.21 2.96
CA MET A 543 -14.29 7.64 1.61
C MET A 543 -13.78 8.62 0.53
N HIS A 544 -14.21 9.88 0.58
CA HIS A 544 -13.74 10.90 -0.36
C HIS A 544 -12.26 11.25 -0.19
N ASN A 545 -11.72 11.26 1.04
CA ASN A 545 -10.31 11.50 1.31
C ASN A 545 -9.44 10.36 0.77
N ASN A 546 -9.97 9.13 0.80
CA ASN A 546 -9.39 7.94 0.21
C ASN A 546 -9.67 7.79 -1.30
N GLN A 547 -10.04 8.91 -1.95
CA GLN A 547 -10.17 9.02 -3.40
C GLN A 547 -11.29 8.15 -4.00
N ILE A 548 -12.34 7.90 -3.24
CA ILE A 548 -13.50 7.12 -3.66
C ILE A 548 -14.72 8.04 -3.76
N VAL A 549 -15.45 7.97 -4.88
CA VAL A 549 -16.76 8.60 -5.06
C VAL A 549 -17.75 7.52 -5.47
N HIS A 550 -18.82 7.36 -4.72
CA HIS A 550 -19.76 6.26 -4.92
C HIS A 550 -20.69 6.46 -6.13
N TYR A 551 -21.00 7.71 -6.50
CA TYR A 551 -21.90 8.11 -7.60
C TYR A 551 -23.37 7.69 -7.49
N ASP A 552 -23.73 6.92 -6.47
CA ASP A 552 -25.10 6.49 -6.16
C ASP A 552 -25.33 6.39 -4.65
N LEU A 553 -24.68 7.25 -3.87
CA LEU A 553 -24.73 7.22 -2.40
C LEU A 553 -26.06 7.74 -1.87
N SER A 554 -27.11 6.92 -1.91
CA SER A 554 -28.34 7.22 -1.15
C SER A 554 -28.20 6.70 0.28
N GLY A 555 -28.95 7.26 1.24
CA GLY A 555 -28.96 6.71 2.61
C GLY A 555 -29.33 5.22 2.68
N GLY A 556 -30.00 4.68 1.66
CA GLY A 556 -30.33 3.25 1.59
C GLY A 556 -29.12 2.35 1.27
N ASN A 557 -28.00 2.96 0.86
CA ASN A 557 -26.74 2.29 0.54
C ASN A 557 -25.72 2.42 1.68
N LEU A 558 -26.14 2.96 2.82
CA LEU A 558 -25.35 3.01 4.05
C LEU A 558 -26.06 2.18 5.12
N LEU A 559 -25.40 1.10 5.51
CA LEU A 559 -25.78 0.25 6.62
C LEU A 559 -24.99 0.69 7.86
N MET A 560 -25.64 0.71 9.01
CA MET A 560 -25.06 1.11 10.28
C MET A 560 -25.21 -0.03 11.28
N THR A 561 -24.13 -0.35 11.99
CA THR A 561 -24.08 -1.36 13.05
C THR A 561 -23.55 -0.72 14.32
N LYS A 562 -23.92 -1.27 15.48
CA LYS A 562 -23.32 -0.92 16.76
C LYS A 562 -22.15 -1.86 17.02
N ASN A 563 -20.96 -1.31 17.26
CA ASN A 563 -19.79 -2.10 17.62
C ASN A 563 -19.68 -2.36 19.13
N ASP A 564 -18.68 -3.15 19.52
CA ASP A 564 -18.46 -3.58 20.91
C ASP A 564 -18.22 -2.42 21.88
N HIS A 565 -17.75 -1.28 21.37
CA HIS A 565 -17.57 -0.04 22.14
C HIS A 565 -18.82 0.84 22.19
N GLY A 566 -19.92 0.37 21.61
CA GLY A 566 -21.18 1.11 21.53
C GLY A 566 -21.19 2.26 20.52
N LEU A 567 -20.22 2.31 19.61
CA LEU A 567 -20.13 3.31 18.54
C LEU A 567 -20.78 2.79 17.25
N ILE A 568 -21.06 3.71 16.32
CA ILE A 568 -21.66 3.38 15.02
C ILE A 568 -20.54 3.08 14.02
N ASP A 569 -20.57 1.88 13.45
CA ASP A 569 -19.81 1.53 12.26
C ASP A 569 -20.69 1.65 11.01
N VAL A 570 -20.20 2.39 10.02
CA VAL A 570 -20.91 2.60 8.75
C VAL A 570 -20.28 1.72 7.68
N THR A 571 -21.12 0.97 6.96
CA THR A 571 -20.73 0.08 5.86
C THR A 571 -21.49 0.47 4.58
N VAL A 572 -20.76 0.63 3.47
CA VAL A 572 -21.35 1.02 2.19
C VAL A 572 -21.64 -0.18 1.28
N ILE A 573 -22.83 -0.17 0.67
CA ILE A 573 -23.34 -1.22 -0.23
C ILE A 573 -23.78 -0.65 -1.59
N ASP A 574 -24.12 -1.53 -2.56
CA ASP A 574 -24.41 -1.16 -3.97
C ASP A 574 -23.29 -0.33 -4.63
N ILE A 575 -22.05 -0.74 -4.36
CA ILE A 575 -20.83 -0.04 -4.76
C ILE A 575 -20.46 -0.20 -6.23
N GLY A 576 -21.20 -0.96 -7.04
CA GLY A 576 -20.84 -1.27 -8.44
C GLY A 576 -20.84 -0.09 -9.43
N ARG A 577 -21.11 1.14 -8.95
CA ARG A 577 -20.95 2.42 -9.68
C ARG A 577 -19.93 3.36 -9.06
N ALA A 578 -19.34 3.00 -7.93
CA ALA A 578 -18.27 3.78 -7.34
C ALA A 578 -17.12 3.91 -8.35
N ALA A 579 -16.47 5.07 -8.36
CA ALA A 579 -15.21 5.25 -9.06
C ALA A 579 -14.12 5.48 -8.02
N ILE A 580 -13.03 4.76 -8.26
CA ILE A 580 -11.81 4.82 -7.48
C ILE A 580 -10.83 5.66 -8.28
N PHE A 581 -10.26 6.69 -7.67
CA PHE A 581 -9.28 7.55 -8.31
C PHE A 581 -7.89 7.26 -7.72
N ASP A 582 -6.87 7.18 -8.58
CA ASP A 582 -5.48 6.96 -8.17
C ASP A 582 -4.70 8.26 -8.21
N GLY A 583 -4.25 8.74 -7.05
CA GLY A 583 -3.38 9.91 -6.94
C GLY A 583 -4.06 11.26 -7.25
N LYS A 584 -5.39 11.30 -7.31
CA LYS A 584 -6.16 12.54 -7.55
C LYS A 584 -6.92 12.97 -6.30
N ARG A 585 -6.84 14.26 -5.96
CA ARG A 585 -7.67 14.86 -4.91
C ARG A 585 -9.12 14.97 -5.38
N ILE A 586 -10.07 14.49 -4.58
CA ILE A 586 -11.50 14.62 -4.87
C ILE A 586 -11.95 16.06 -4.67
N THR A 587 -12.50 16.66 -5.73
CA THR A 587 -12.98 18.05 -5.73
C THR A 587 -14.30 18.21 -4.97
N GLU A 588 -14.64 19.44 -4.58
CA GLU A 588 -15.92 19.76 -3.93
C GLU A 588 -17.12 19.34 -4.79
N LYS A 589 -17.03 19.59 -6.11
CA LYS A 589 -18.06 19.19 -7.08
C LYS A 589 -18.29 17.67 -7.07
N MET A 590 -17.22 16.88 -6.95
CA MET A 590 -17.33 15.43 -6.89
C MET A 590 -17.93 14.96 -5.56
N ARG A 591 -17.52 15.53 -4.43
CA ARG A 591 -18.10 15.24 -3.10
C ARG A 591 -19.60 15.55 -3.07
N LEU A 592 -20.01 16.67 -3.68
CA LEU A 592 -21.41 17.08 -3.78
C LEU A 592 -22.29 16.10 -4.56
N ILE A 593 -21.73 15.30 -5.47
CA ILE A 593 -22.51 14.28 -6.20
C ILE A 593 -23.07 13.22 -5.25
N ASP A 594 -22.30 12.85 -4.24
CA ASP A 594 -22.71 11.88 -3.22
C ASP A 594 -23.52 12.55 -2.12
N LEU A 595 -23.08 13.70 -1.61
CA LEU A 595 -23.79 14.43 -0.54
C LEU A 595 -25.23 14.82 -0.95
N MET A 596 -25.45 15.29 -2.17
CA MET A 596 -26.81 15.63 -2.64
C MET A 596 -27.76 14.42 -2.62
N ARG A 597 -27.23 13.19 -2.71
CA ARG A 597 -28.00 11.95 -2.72
C ARG A 597 -28.24 11.41 -1.32
N ILE A 598 -27.25 11.52 -0.43
CA ILE A 598 -27.38 11.15 0.99
C ILE A 598 -28.45 12.02 1.66
N CYS A 599 -28.31 13.34 1.52
CA CYS A 599 -29.16 14.33 2.19
C CYS A 599 -30.60 14.37 1.68
N TYR A 600 -30.91 13.73 0.55
CA TYR A 600 -32.21 13.85 -0.12
C TYR A 600 -33.40 13.44 0.76
N LYS A 601 -33.19 12.55 1.74
CA LYS A 601 -34.24 12.06 2.65
C LYS A 601 -34.45 12.90 3.90
N LEU A 602 -33.56 13.85 4.16
CA LEU A 602 -33.72 14.85 5.20
C LEU A 602 -34.55 16.05 4.67
N ASP A 603 -35.28 16.70 5.57
CA ASP A 603 -35.81 18.05 5.42
C ASP A 603 -34.68 19.10 5.48
N TRP A 604 -34.96 20.32 5.00
CA TRP A 604 -33.93 21.34 4.81
C TRP A 604 -33.14 21.72 6.08
N PRO A 605 -33.78 22.00 7.23
CA PRO A 605 -33.07 22.20 8.50
C PRO A 605 -32.06 21.08 8.81
N ASN A 606 -32.49 19.82 8.74
CA ASN A 606 -31.61 18.68 8.98
C ASN A 606 -30.52 18.51 7.90
N ARG A 607 -30.79 18.85 6.64
CA ARG A 607 -29.76 18.87 5.58
C ARG A 607 -28.65 19.85 5.91
N GLU A 608 -28.97 21.03 6.45
CA GLU A 608 -27.98 22.03 6.80
C GLU A 608 -27.12 21.57 7.98
N ILE A 609 -27.72 20.96 9.01
CA ILE A 609 -26.99 20.35 10.13
C ILE A 609 -26.04 19.26 9.63
N PHE A 610 -26.52 18.35 8.77
CA PHE A 610 -25.68 17.28 8.23
C PHE A 610 -24.52 17.83 7.38
N MET A 611 -24.80 18.82 6.52
CA MET A 611 -23.78 19.44 5.68
C MET A 611 -22.73 20.19 6.51
N GLN A 612 -23.14 20.89 7.57
CA GLN A 612 -22.21 21.51 8.51
C GLN A 612 -21.34 20.45 9.19
N THR A 613 -21.95 19.37 9.70
CA THR A 613 -21.22 18.23 10.29
C THR A 613 -20.17 17.69 9.31
N TYR A 614 -20.51 17.54 8.03
CA TYR A 614 -19.55 17.12 7.01
C TYR A 614 -18.44 18.15 6.75
N PHE A 615 -18.73 19.45 6.79
CA PHE A 615 -17.71 20.49 6.63
C PHE A 615 -16.70 20.48 7.78
N ASP A 616 -17.18 20.27 9.01
CA ASP A 616 -16.34 20.16 10.20
C ASP A 616 -15.37 18.97 10.05
N GLU A 617 -15.89 17.80 9.63
CA GLU A 617 -15.07 16.61 9.36
C GLU A 617 -14.11 16.77 8.18
N PHE A 618 -14.46 17.60 7.19
CA PHE A 618 -13.57 17.90 6.08
C PHE A 618 -12.51 18.95 6.42
N GLY A 619 -12.68 19.68 7.53
CA GLY A 619 -11.84 20.80 7.94
C GLY A 619 -11.97 22.05 7.06
N LYS A 620 -12.99 22.10 6.18
CA LYS A 620 -13.32 23.30 5.39
C LYS A 620 -14.75 23.28 4.87
N ALA A 621 -15.35 24.48 4.80
CA ALA A 621 -16.63 24.69 4.14
C ALA A 621 -16.48 24.68 2.61
N PHE A 622 -17.55 24.29 1.91
CA PHE A 622 -17.64 24.44 0.46
C PHE A 622 -18.01 25.87 0.08
N GLY A 623 -17.75 26.24 -1.18
CA GLY A 623 -18.17 27.55 -1.70
C GLY A 623 -19.69 27.80 -1.55
N PRO A 624 -20.15 29.08 -1.51
CA PRO A 624 -21.54 29.45 -1.18
C PRO A 624 -22.63 28.82 -2.06
N GLY A 625 -22.26 28.28 -3.23
CA GLY A 625 -23.17 27.64 -4.18
C GLY A 625 -23.53 26.17 -3.88
N TRP A 626 -23.11 25.59 -2.75
CA TRP A 626 -23.33 24.17 -2.44
C TRP A 626 -24.81 23.79 -2.29
N ARG A 627 -25.69 24.72 -1.93
CA ARG A 627 -27.15 24.49 -1.86
C ARG A 627 -27.77 24.17 -3.24
N LYS A 628 -27.27 24.80 -4.31
CA LYS A 628 -27.84 24.67 -5.67
C LYS A 628 -27.84 23.21 -6.20
N PRO A 629 -26.76 22.42 -6.09
CA PRO A 629 -26.78 21.01 -6.44
C PRO A 629 -27.83 20.17 -5.68
N LEU A 630 -28.06 20.46 -4.39
CA LEU A 630 -29.05 19.75 -3.58
C LEU A 630 -30.47 20.09 -4.03
N GLU A 631 -30.78 21.38 -4.22
CA GLU A 631 -32.07 21.86 -4.76
C GLU A 631 -32.35 21.25 -6.14
N TYR A 632 -31.35 21.27 -7.03
CA TYR A 632 -31.45 20.66 -8.36
C TYR A 632 -31.74 19.16 -8.27
N TYR A 633 -31.05 18.43 -7.38
CA TYR A 633 -31.27 17.00 -7.21
C TYR A 633 -32.68 16.70 -6.70
N GLU A 634 -33.18 17.50 -5.75
CA GLU A 634 -34.54 17.41 -5.25
C GLU A 634 -35.57 17.62 -6.37
N TRP A 635 -35.47 18.73 -7.11
CA TRP A 635 -36.33 19.03 -8.25
C TRP A 635 -36.33 17.89 -9.28
N LYS A 636 -35.15 17.35 -9.59
CA LYS A 636 -34.97 16.24 -10.53
C LYS A 636 -35.70 14.98 -10.06
N GLN A 637 -35.62 14.62 -8.78
CA GLN A 637 -36.29 13.43 -8.25
C GLN A 637 -37.81 13.60 -8.19
N GLN A 638 -38.30 14.76 -7.76
CA GLN A 638 -39.73 15.07 -7.73
C GLN A 638 -40.33 15.02 -9.15
N THR A 639 -39.66 15.63 -10.13
CA THR A 639 -40.08 15.63 -11.54
C THR A 639 -40.12 14.20 -12.09
N LYS A 640 -39.08 13.40 -11.84
CA LYS A 640 -39.03 11.98 -12.25
C LYS A 640 -40.17 11.15 -11.63
N ARG A 641 -40.54 11.41 -10.37
CA ARG A 641 -41.68 10.75 -9.70
C ARG A 641 -43.00 11.11 -10.38
N LYS A 642 -43.23 12.40 -10.67
CA LYS A 642 -44.42 12.89 -11.38
C LYS A 642 -44.55 12.24 -12.77
N ILE A 643 -43.47 12.21 -13.55
CA ILE A 643 -43.45 11.56 -14.88
C ILE A 643 -43.77 10.06 -14.79
N LYS A 644 -43.15 9.34 -13.85
CA LYS A 644 -43.43 7.89 -13.66
C LYS A 644 -44.89 7.63 -13.28
N GLN A 645 -45.47 8.46 -12.43
CA GLN A 645 -46.89 8.35 -12.05
C GLN A 645 -47.80 8.62 -13.25
N ALA A 646 -47.49 9.63 -14.08
CA ALA A 646 -48.22 9.90 -15.32
C ALA A 646 -48.14 8.72 -16.30
N LEU A 647 -46.95 8.16 -16.53
CA LEU A 647 -46.76 6.99 -17.40
C LEU A 647 -47.48 5.73 -16.86
N LYS A 648 -47.50 5.52 -15.54
CA LYS A 648 -48.29 4.43 -14.93
C LYS A 648 -49.79 4.62 -15.13
N ARG A 649 -50.30 5.86 -15.02
CA ARG A 649 -51.71 6.16 -15.29
C ARG A 649 -52.08 5.90 -16.75
N ILE A 650 -51.20 6.25 -17.70
CA ILE A 650 -51.40 5.98 -19.13
C ILE A 650 -51.41 4.46 -19.42
N ARG A 651 -50.48 3.71 -18.83
CA ARG A 651 -50.42 2.23 -18.97
C ARG A 651 -51.54 1.46 -18.27
N ARG A 652 -52.31 2.08 -17.36
CA ARG A 652 -53.50 1.50 -16.72
C ARG A 652 -54.79 1.82 -17.48
N LYS A 653 -54.75 2.78 -18.41
CA LYS A 653 -55.88 3.18 -19.27
C LYS A 653 -55.85 2.53 -20.66
N ARG A 654 -54.75 1.83 -20.99
CA ARG A 654 -54.64 0.85 -22.06
C ARG A 654 -54.64 -0.52 -21.41
#